data_AF-A0A4Q9V2P0-F1
#
_entry.id   AF-A0A4Q9V2P0-F1
#
_cell.length_a   1.000
_cell.length_b   1.000
_cell.length_c   1.000
_cell.angle_alpha   90.00
_cell.angle_beta   90.00
_cell.angle_gamma   90.00
#
_symmetry.space_group_name_H-M   'P 1'
#
loop_
_entity.id
_entity.type
_entity.pdbx_description
1 polymer ?
#
loop_
_entity_poly.entity_id
_entity_poly.type
_entity_poly.pdbx_seq_one_letter_code
_entity_poly.pdbx_strand_id
1 'polypeptide(L)'
;MGVSGSGKTTVAGILSDRLGWAVAEADDFHPQANISKMASGVPLTDDDRWPWLESLRTWMQDKESCGESTIVTCSALKKNYRDVLRQGGTRVVFMHLDGDRDLLARRLAARTDHFMPVGLLDSQFATLEPLAADELGHICDIAATPQNIASEIEAFLAQDWQEYGGLTKIRDHMLSVEKRGSSSHPARADIGVYGLGVMGAALARNLARKGYTVAVTNIDSSVTQQFLADFGDEGDFIEATAVEDFAAELKTPRVAMLMVTAGQAVDSVSASLAAYFSPGDVIVDMGNSHFGDTCRRQEHFAHAGLHFVGCGTSGGQQGALLGPALMVGGSAHAYARLGAMFESIAAKADDGAPCCAHVGENGAGHFVKTLHNGIEYADMQLISEAYALLRSGLGMSAPSIGEIFAEWNQGELNSYLTEITADILIREDSPGVPLVDVIDDAAGQKGTGLWTAQIALELGVPASILIEAVQARVLSAVPYRSRNAQRNIMGGDTDSQRWSENSSGTVGDFEEMIEHVRRALYLGKIASYSQGFSIIDAGSLEYGWDINKAQVALNWRAGCIIRAELLEKISDAFSQEPELDLLLASPLFRGVIDEYLSSLRIVTELAVSAGVPAPALYATLSYLDSLRSDRLPTALIQAQRDCFGSHGFKRVDKDGVFHEEW
;
A
#
# COMPACT_ATOMS: atom_id res chain seq x y z
N MET A 1 -16.03 -14.54 -30.52
CA MET A 1 -16.95 -15.64 -30.18
C MET A 1 -16.34 -16.99 -30.51
N GLY A 2 -16.89 -18.09 -29.97
CA GLY A 2 -16.44 -19.46 -30.27
C GLY A 2 -16.67 -20.40 -29.08
N VAL A 3 -16.52 -21.70 -29.32
CA VAL A 3 -16.70 -22.77 -28.32
C VAL A 3 -15.69 -22.62 -27.16
N SER A 4 -15.98 -23.16 -25.97
CA SER A 4 -15.03 -23.15 -24.84
C SER A 4 -13.70 -23.80 -25.24
N GLY A 5 -12.59 -23.21 -24.81
CA GLY A 5 -11.24 -23.67 -25.17
C GLY A 5 -10.70 -23.14 -26.50
N SER A 6 -11.48 -22.37 -27.27
CA SER A 6 -11.04 -21.81 -28.57
C SER A 6 -9.99 -20.70 -28.47
N GLY A 7 -9.66 -20.23 -27.26
CA GLY A 7 -8.64 -19.21 -27.03
C GLY A 7 -9.18 -17.77 -27.00
N LYS A 8 -10.50 -17.57 -26.83
CA LYS A 8 -11.15 -16.24 -26.81
C LYS A 8 -10.45 -15.24 -25.89
N THR A 9 -10.29 -15.56 -24.61
CA THR A 9 -9.65 -14.69 -23.59
C THR A 9 -8.22 -14.34 -23.97
N THR A 10 -7.44 -15.32 -24.46
CA THR A 10 -6.05 -15.10 -24.88
C THR A 10 -5.95 -14.19 -26.11
N VAL A 11 -6.78 -14.42 -27.13
CA VAL A 11 -6.81 -13.58 -28.35
C VAL A 11 -7.35 -12.18 -28.03
N ALA A 12 -8.37 -12.08 -27.17
CA ALA A 12 -8.91 -10.79 -26.74
C ALA A 12 -7.92 -9.98 -25.91
N GLY A 13 -7.12 -10.60 -25.04
CA GLY A 13 -6.02 -9.95 -24.34
C GLY A 13 -5.00 -9.36 -25.32
N ILE A 14 -4.54 -10.17 -26.28
CA ILE A 14 -3.60 -9.69 -27.32
C ILE A 14 -4.19 -8.52 -28.12
N LEU A 15 -5.46 -8.61 -28.52
CA LEU A 15 -6.13 -7.55 -29.27
C LEU A 15 -6.37 -6.29 -28.41
N SER A 16 -6.65 -6.44 -27.13
CA SER A 16 -6.76 -5.34 -26.17
C SER A 16 -5.45 -4.59 -26.04
N ASP A 17 -4.35 -5.33 -25.88
CA ASP A 17 -3.01 -4.77 -25.75
C ASP A 17 -2.62 -3.99 -27.01
N ARG A 18 -3.01 -4.50 -28.19
CA ARG A 18 -2.69 -3.86 -29.48
C ARG A 18 -3.61 -2.71 -29.86
N LEU A 19 -4.91 -2.81 -29.58
CA LEU A 19 -5.92 -1.83 -30.02
C LEU A 19 -6.28 -0.80 -28.94
N GLY A 20 -5.96 -1.07 -27.67
CA GLY A 20 -6.30 -0.22 -26.52
C GLY A 20 -7.80 -0.21 -26.20
N TRP A 21 -8.54 -1.25 -26.60
CA TRP A 21 -9.98 -1.36 -26.38
C TRP A 21 -10.29 -2.11 -25.09
N ALA A 22 -11.30 -1.66 -24.34
CA ALA A 22 -11.68 -2.32 -23.10
C ALA A 22 -12.20 -3.74 -23.37
N VAL A 23 -11.71 -4.71 -22.60
CA VAL A 23 -12.15 -6.11 -22.66
C VAL A 23 -13.18 -6.40 -21.59
N ALA A 24 -14.20 -7.16 -21.94
CA ALA A 24 -15.10 -7.81 -21.00
C ALA A 24 -15.11 -9.33 -21.24
N GLU A 25 -14.90 -10.10 -20.17
CA GLU A 25 -15.18 -11.54 -20.19
C GLU A 25 -16.68 -11.75 -20.02
N ALA A 26 -17.34 -12.29 -21.05
CA ALA A 26 -18.80 -12.37 -21.03
C ALA A 26 -19.31 -13.30 -19.92
N ASP A 27 -18.51 -14.29 -19.53
CA ASP A 27 -18.87 -15.24 -18.48
C ASP A 27 -19.03 -14.55 -17.10
N ASP A 28 -18.39 -13.40 -16.87
CA ASP A 28 -18.52 -12.60 -15.63
C ASP A 28 -19.90 -11.94 -15.50
N PHE A 29 -20.66 -11.85 -16.59
CA PHE A 29 -22.00 -11.26 -16.63
C PHE A 29 -23.09 -12.32 -16.35
N HIS A 30 -22.72 -13.58 -16.13
CA HIS A 30 -23.69 -14.60 -15.77
C HIS A 30 -24.20 -14.41 -14.33
N PRO A 31 -25.51 -14.60 -14.07
CA PRO A 31 -26.00 -14.69 -12.70
C PRO A 31 -25.43 -15.96 -12.02
N GLN A 32 -25.27 -15.91 -10.70
CA GLN A 32 -24.72 -17.01 -9.90
C GLN A 32 -25.42 -18.37 -10.14
N ALA A 33 -26.72 -18.34 -10.48
CA ALA A 33 -27.49 -19.54 -10.83
C ALA A 33 -26.98 -20.22 -12.10
N ASN A 34 -26.61 -19.46 -13.13
CA ASN A 34 -26.06 -19.98 -14.38
C ASN A 34 -24.66 -20.54 -14.18
N ILE A 35 -23.82 -19.84 -13.40
CA ILE A 35 -22.47 -20.30 -13.04
C ILE A 35 -22.55 -21.64 -12.32
N SER A 36 -23.43 -21.75 -11.32
CA SER A 36 -23.62 -22.98 -10.53
C SER A 36 -24.14 -24.14 -11.39
N LYS A 37 -25.05 -23.87 -12.33
CA LYS A 37 -25.59 -24.87 -13.26
C LYS A 37 -24.49 -25.41 -14.20
N MET A 38 -23.68 -24.52 -14.79
CA MET A 38 -22.56 -24.93 -15.65
C MET A 38 -21.47 -25.67 -14.89
N ALA A 39 -21.14 -25.23 -13.67
CA ALA A 39 -20.17 -25.92 -12.80
C ALA A 39 -20.61 -27.34 -12.43
N SER A 40 -21.93 -27.60 -12.38
CA SER A 40 -22.49 -28.94 -12.16
C SER A 40 -22.50 -29.84 -13.41
N GLY A 41 -21.95 -29.37 -14.54
CA GLY A 41 -21.93 -30.11 -15.81
C GLY A 41 -23.28 -30.09 -16.55
N VAL A 42 -24.21 -29.20 -16.17
CA VAL A 42 -25.51 -29.06 -16.82
C VAL A 42 -25.47 -27.89 -17.82
N PRO A 43 -25.76 -28.10 -19.12
CA PRO A 43 -25.81 -27.02 -20.09
C PRO A 43 -26.90 -25.98 -19.75
N LEU A 44 -26.62 -24.71 -20.05
CA LEU A 44 -27.64 -23.66 -20.01
C LEU A 44 -28.67 -23.88 -21.13
N THR A 45 -29.93 -23.49 -20.88
CA THR A 45 -31.00 -23.40 -21.88
C THR A 45 -31.02 -22.03 -22.54
N ASP A 46 -31.94 -21.80 -23.48
CA ASP A 46 -32.16 -20.48 -24.07
C ASP A 46 -32.69 -19.48 -23.03
N ASP A 47 -33.63 -19.89 -22.17
CA ASP A 47 -34.21 -19.05 -21.11
C ASP A 47 -33.15 -18.58 -20.09
N ASP A 48 -32.15 -19.43 -19.80
CA ASP A 48 -31.03 -19.06 -18.94
C ASP A 48 -30.13 -17.97 -19.57
N ARG A 49 -30.07 -17.89 -20.91
CA ARG A 49 -29.14 -17.03 -21.65
C ARG A 49 -29.71 -15.65 -21.99
N TRP A 50 -31.03 -15.47 -22.06
CA TRP A 50 -31.62 -14.18 -22.42
C TRP A 50 -31.20 -13.02 -21.50
N PRO A 51 -31.31 -13.13 -20.16
CA PRO A 51 -30.92 -12.03 -19.27
C PRO A 51 -29.43 -11.68 -19.34
N TRP A 52 -28.59 -12.69 -19.58
CA TRP A 52 -27.14 -12.53 -19.74
C TRP A 52 -26.79 -11.77 -21.03
N LEU A 53 -27.38 -12.14 -22.16
CA LEU A 53 -27.17 -11.44 -23.44
C LEU A 53 -27.67 -10.00 -23.39
N GLU A 54 -28.79 -9.74 -22.70
CA GLU A 54 -29.28 -8.38 -22.50
C GLU A 54 -28.32 -7.53 -21.65
N SER A 55 -27.76 -8.10 -20.58
CA SER A 55 -26.79 -7.41 -19.73
C SER A 55 -25.50 -7.04 -20.50
N LEU A 56 -24.98 -7.97 -21.31
CA LEU A 56 -23.84 -7.70 -22.18
C LEU A 56 -24.12 -6.59 -23.19
N ARG A 57 -25.29 -6.65 -23.83
CA ARG A 57 -25.71 -5.63 -24.80
C ARG A 57 -25.81 -4.26 -24.14
N THR A 58 -26.41 -4.15 -22.95
CA THR A 58 -26.47 -2.87 -22.22
C THR A 58 -25.08 -2.34 -21.92
N TRP A 59 -24.17 -3.17 -21.44
CA TRP A 59 -22.78 -2.75 -21.18
C TRP A 59 -22.07 -2.27 -22.46
N MET A 60 -22.24 -2.98 -23.58
CA MET A 60 -21.68 -2.59 -24.88
C MET A 60 -22.25 -1.24 -25.34
N GLN A 61 -23.55 -1.00 -25.14
CA GLN A 61 -24.22 0.25 -25.49
C GLN A 61 -23.76 1.43 -24.63
N ASP A 62 -23.60 1.22 -23.32
CA ASP A 62 -23.10 2.24 -22.41
C ASP A 62 -21.70 2.68 -22.83
N LYS A 63 -20.83 1.72 -23.18
CA LYS A 63 -19.47 1.98 -23.66
C LYS A 63 -19.44 2.69 -25.02
N GLU A 64 -20.27 2.25 -25.95
CA GLU A 64 -20.41 2.92 -27.25
C GLU A 64 -20.93 4.36 -27.11
N SER A 65 -21.83 4.62 -26.14
CA SER A 65 -22.35 5.97 -25.86
C SER A 65 -21.27 6.94 -25.33
N CYS A 66 -20.24 6.39 -24.68
CA CYS A 66 -19.03 7.12 -24.27
C CYS A 66 -18.00 7.25 -25.40
N GLY A 67 -18.28 6.72 -26.60
CA GLY A 67 -17.37 6.74 -27.74
C GLY A 67 -16.24 5.70 -27.67
N GLU A 68 -16.31 4.75 -26.73
CA GLU A 68 -15.31 3.69 -26.55
C GLU A 68 -15.62 2.48 -27.45
N SER A 69 -14.56 1.87 -27.99
CA SER A 69 -14.65 0.55 -28.65
C SER A 69 -14.28 -0.55 -27.64
N THR A 70 -14.94 -1.70 -27.74
CA THR A 70 -14.81 -2.79 -26.76
C THR A 70 -14.59 -4.14 -27.42
N ILE A 71 -13.96 -5.06 -26.69
CA ILE A 71 -13.77 -6.46 -27.09
C ILE A 71 -14.51 -7.32 -26.07
N VAL A 72 -15.45 -8.16 -26.53
CA VAL A 72 -16.23 -9.04 -25.65
C VAL A 72 -15.99 -10.50 -26.01
N THR A 73 -15.47 -11.28 -25.06
CA THR A 73 -15.26 -12.72 -25.25
C THR A 73 -16.55 -13.47 -24.91
N CYS A 74 -17.34 -13.77 -25.94
CA CYS A 74 -18.68 -14.32 -25.75
C CYS A 74 -18.90 -15.70 -26.41
N SER A 75 -19.68 -16.55 -25.74
CA SER A 75 -20.18 -17.83 -26.28
C SER A 75 -21.57 -17.66 -26.92
N ALA A 76 -21.79 -16.60 -27.70
CA ALA A 76 -23.01 -16.38 -28.50
C ALA A 76 -23.03 -17.32 -29.73
N LEU A 77 -23.28 -18.60 -29.49
CA LEU A 77 -23.12 -19.66 -30.48
C LEU A 77 -24.28 -19.76 -31.49
N LYS A 78 -25.48 -19.29 -31.14
CA LYS A 78 -26.64 -19.23 -32.06
C LYS A 78 -26.81 -17.86 -32.70
N LYS A 79 -27.37 -17.81 -33.90
CA LYS A 79 -27.72 -16.56 -34.59
C LYS A 79 -28.71 -15.73 -33.77
N ASN A 80 -29.71 -16.35 -33.14
CA ASN A 80 -30.67 -15.61 -32.32
C ASN A 80 -30.03 -14.94 -31.08
N TYR A 81 -28.89 -15.45 -30.58
CA TYR A 81 -28.13 -14.80 -29.50
C TYR A 81 -27.37 -13.58 -30.02
N ARG A 82 -26.75 -13.72 -31.20
CA ARG A 82 -26.05 -12.64 -31.89
C ARG A 82 -27.01 -11.54 -32.34
N ASP A 83 -28.23 -11.92 -32.70
CA ASP A 83 -29.34 -11.00 -32.97
C ASP A 83 -29.65 -10.12 -31.75
N VAL A 84 -29.61 -10.65 -30.53
CA VAL A 84 -29.75 -9.83 -29.31
C VAL A 84 -28.60 -8.83 -29.20
N LEU A 85 -27.35 -9.26 -29.35
CA LEU A 85 -26.19 -8.37 -29.21
C LEU A 85 -26.15 -7.22 -30.23
N ARG A 86 -26.71 -7.42 -31.44
CA ARG A 86 -26.80 -6.39 -32.49
C ARG A 86 -28.08 -5.55 -32.47
N GLN A 87 -29.00 -5.79 -31.53
CA GLN A 87 -30.23 -4.99 -31.40
C GLN A 87 -29.93 -3.56 -30.88
N GLY A 88 -30.85 -2.64 -31.14
CA GLY A 88 -30.77 -1.27 -30.62
C GLY A 88 -29.75 -0.36 -31.32
N GLY A 89 -29.23 -0.76 -32.48
CA GLY A 89 -28.30 0.04 -33.29
C GLY A 89 -26.82 -0.15 -32.95
N THR A 90 -26.50 -1.03 -32.00
CA THR A 90 -25.13 -1.38 -31.61
C THR A 90 -24.38 -2.04 -32.76
N ARG A 91 -23.24 -1.45 -33.16
CA ARG A 91 -22.40 -1.99 -34.24
C ARG A 91 -21.52 -3.11 -33.68
N VAL A 92 -21.82 -4.35 -34.05
CA VAL A 92 -21.08 -5.54 -33.58
C VAL A 92 -20.41 -6.24 -34.75
N VAL A 93 -19.12 -6.57 -34.59
CA VAL A 93 -18.34 -7.38 -35.54
C VAL A 93 -18.01 -8.72 -34.88
N PHE A 94 -18.41 -9.84 -35.48
CA PHE A 94 -18.23 -11.17 -34.91
C PHE A 94 -16.95 -11.85 -35.40
N MET A 95 -15.92 -11.90 -34.55
CA MET A 95 -14.74 -12.75 -34.80
C MET A 95 -15.02 -14.17 -34.29
N HIS A 96 -15.23 -15.12 -35.19
CA HIS A 96 -15.53 -16.51 -34.85
C HIS A 96 -14.25 -17.36 -34.83
N LEU A 97 -13.82 -17.74 -33.63
CA LEU A 97 -12.72 -18.68 -33.43
C LEU A 97 -13.23 -20.11 -33.62
N ASP A 98 -13.00 -20.66 -34.81
CA ASP A 98 -13.51 -21.96 -35.26
C ASP A 98 -12.41 -23.02 -35.30
N GLY A 99 -12.75 -24.26 -34.98
CA GLY A 99 -11.89 -25.39 -35.29
C GLY A 99 -12.30 -26.69 -34.64
N ASP A 100 -11.45 -27.69 -34.89
CA ASP A 100 -11.83 -29.08 -34.68
C ASP A 100 -12.03 -29.47 -33.21
N ARG A 101 -13.03 -30.33 -32.97
CA ARG A 101 -13.42 -30.81 -31.65
C ARG A 101 -12.24 -31.47 -30.92
N ASP A 102 -11.44 -32.27 -31.61
CA ASP A 102 -10.33 -32.99 -31.00
C ASP A 102 -9.16 -32.07 -30.63
N LEU A 103 -9.03 -30.92 -31.29
CA LEU A 103 -8.09 -29.87 -30.90
C LEU A 103 -8.58 -29.15 -29.63
N LEU A 104 -9.86 -28.81 -29.56
CA LEU A 104 -10.46 -28.14 -28.38
C LEU A 104 -10.47 -29.04 -27.15
N ALA A 105 -10.80 -30.32 -27.30
CA ALA A 105 -10.79 -31.30 -26.21
C ALA A 105 -9.39 -31.45 -25.59
N ARG A 106 -8.35 -31.51 -26.43
CA ARG A 106 -6.95 -31.54 -25.96
C ARG A 106 -6.56 -30.26 -25.22
N ARG A 107 -6.97 -29.10 -25.72
CA ARG A 107 -6.71 -27.80 -25.08
C ARG A 107 -7.43 -27.65 -23.74
N LEU A 108 -8.66 -28.16 -23.61
CA LEU A 108 -9.42 -28.13 -22.36
C LEU A 108 -8.86 -29.11 -21.32
N ALA A 109 -8.44 -30.30 -21.73
CA ALA A 109 -7.83 -31.29 -20.84
C ALA A 109 -6.47 -30.86 -20.24
N ALA A 110 -5.78 -29.93 -20.91
CA ALA A 110 -4.48 -29.40 -20.48
C ALA A 110 -4.56 -28.17 -19.56
N ARG A 111 -5.76 -27.68 -19.23
CA ARG A 111 -5.96 -26.50 -18.36
C ARG A 111 -6.19 -26.92 -16.91
N THR A 112 -5.58 -26.20 -15.96
CA THR A 112 -5.72 -26.43 -14.51
C THR A 112 -6.83 -25.62 -13.83
N ASP A 113 -7.33 -24.53 -14.44
CA ASP A 113 -8.08 -23.48 -13.72
C ASP A 113 -9.42 -23.01 -14.35
N HIS A 114 -10.24 -23.87 -14.97
CA HIS A 114 -11.58 -23.43 -15.42
C HIS A 114 -12.73 -24.39 -15.11
N PHE A 115 -13.88 -23.79 -14.76
CA PHE A 115 -15.17 -24.37 -14.34
C PHE A 115 -15.90 -25.29 -15.35
N MET A 116 -15.34 -25.56 -16.54
CA MET A 116 -16.04 -26.20 -17.65
C MET A 116 -15.49 -27.60 -17.96
N PRO A 117 -16.21 -28.69 -17.61
CA PRO A 117 -15.78 -30.06 -17.93
C PRO A 117 -15.85 -30.35 -19.45
N VAL A 118 -14.92 -31.18 -19.93
CA VAL A 118 -14.84 -31.61 -21.34
C VAL A 118 -16.17 -32.19 -21.87
N GLY A 119 -17.00 -32.78 -20.99
CA GLY A 119 -18.31 -33.33 -21.33
C GLY A 119 -19.35 -32.33 -21.83
N LEU A 120 -19.12 -31.02 -21.65
CA LEU A 120 -20.00 -29.96 -22.17
C LEU A 120 -19.65 -29.52 -23.60
N LEU A 121 -18.49 -29.95 -24.13
CA LEU A 121 -18.02 -29.54 -25.46
C LEU A 121 -18.98 -29.96 -26.57
N ASP A 122 -19.53 -31.19 -26.48
CA ASP A 122 -20.46 -31.72 -27.47
C ASP A 122 -21.77 -30.91 -27.52
N SER A 123 -22.23 -30.40 -26.38
CA SER A 123 -23.42 -29.55 -26.31
C SER A 123 -23.20 -28.17 -26.95
N GLN A 124 -21.98 -27.62 -26.85
CA GLN A 124 -21.64 -26.35 -27.47
C GLN A 124 -21.51 -26.48 -28.99
N PHE A 125 -20.90 -27.56 -29.48
CA PHE A 125 -20.89 -27.85 -30.93
C PHE A 125 -22.28 -28.08 -31.49
N ALA A 126 -23.16 -28.79 -30.76
CA ALA A 126 -24.55 -28.96 -31.17
C ALA A 126 -25.34 -27.63 -31.19
N THR A 127 -24.89 -26.63 -30.44
CA THR A 127 -25.50 -25.29 -30.34
C THR A 127 -24.90 -24.29 -31.34
N LEU A 128 -23.71 -24.57 -31.88
CA LEU A 128 -22.98 -23.66 -32.76
C LEU A 128 -23.66 -23.56 -34.13
N GLU A 129 -24.16 -22.37 -34.44
CA GLU A 129 -24.63 -21.99 -35.77
C GLU A 129 -23.56 -21.11 -36.44
N PRO A 130 -23.12 -21.45 -37.68
CA PRO A 130 -22.20 -20.64 -38.44
C PRO A 130 -22.68 -19.18 -38.58
N LEU A 131 -21.73 -18.27 -38.84
CA LEU A 131 -22.08 -16.89 -39.16
C LEU A 131 -22.94 -16.85 -40.44
N ALA A 132 -24.09 -16.18 -40.36
CA ALA A 132 -24.98 -15.97 -41.50
C ALA A 132 -24.48 -14.81 -42.37
N ALA A 133 -24.93 -14.76 -43.63
CA ALA A 133 -24.50 -13.73 -44.58
C ALA A 133 -24.87 -12.29 -44.18
N ASP A 134 -25.86 -12.12 -43.30
CA ASP A 134 -26.28 -10.82 -42.76
C ASP A 134 -25.53 -10.42 -41.48
N GLU A 135 -24.58 -11.23 -41.01
CA GLU A 135 -23.76 -10.98 -39.83
C GLU A 135 -22.37 -10.51 -40.25
N LEU A 136 -22.00 -9.28 -39.84
CA LEU A 136 -20.67 -8.76 -40.09
C LEU A 136 -19.67 -9.50 -39.20
N GLY A 137 -18.78 -10.29 -39.79
CA GLY A 137 -17.83 -11.10 -39.03
C GLY A 137 -16.82 -11.85 -39.91
N HIS A 138 -15.85 -12.45 -39.24
CA HIS A 138 -14.75 -13.21 -39.85
C HIS A 138 -14.52 -14.50 -39.09
N ILE A 139 -14.18 -15.57 -39.80
CA ILE A 139 -13.90 -16.88 -39.20
C ILE A 139 -12.38 -17.07 -39.16
N CYS A 140 -11.84 -17.35 -37.97
CA CYS A 140 -10.41 -17.55 -37.74
C CYS A 140 -10.16 -19.00 -37.29
N ASP A 141 -9.21 -19.68 -37.94
CA ASP A 141 -8.84 -21.06 -37.61
C ASP A 141 -8.00 -21.11 -36.33
N ILE A 142 -8.52 -21.77 -35.29
CA ILE A 142 -7.84 -21.91 -34.00
C ILE A 142 -6.61 -22.81 -34.05
N ALA A 143 -6.33 -23.49 -35.16
CA ALA A 143 -5.08 -24.22 -35.37
C ALA A 143 -3.87 -23.27 -35.44
N ALA A 144 -4.07 -22.00 -35.83
CA ALA A 144 -3.05 -20.96 -35.78
C ALA A 144 -2.72 -20.56 -34.33
N THR A 145 -1.57 -19.89 -34.15
CA THR A 145 -1.20 -19.33 -32.84
C THR A 145 -2.10 -18.13 -32.49
N PRO A 146 -2.35 -17.85 -31.20
CA PRO A 146 -3.14 -16.68 -30.80
C PRO A 146 -2.66 -15.35 -31.39
N GLN A 147 -1.34 -15.20 -31.58
CA GLN A 147 -0.75 -14.01 -32.19
C GLN A 147 -1.10 -13.87 -33.67
N ASN A 148 -1.11 -14.97 -34.43
CA ASN A 148 -1.49 -14.96 -35.83
C ASN A 148 -2.98 -14.69 -36.01
N ILE A 149 -3.81 -15.28 -35.15
CA ILE A 149 -5.26 -15.03 -35.12
C ILE A 149 -5.53 -13.56 -34.80
N ALA A 150 -4.84 -12.97 -33.82
CA ALA A 150 -4.96 -11.55 -33.52
C ALA A 150 -4.56 -10.67 -34.72
N SER A 151 -3.44 -10.98 -35.39
CA SER A 151 -3.03 -10.26 -36.60
C SER A 151 -4.00 -10.41 -37.78
N GLU A 152 -4.63 -11.56 -37.93
CA GLU A 152 -5.67 -11.80 -38.93
C GLU A 152 -6.92 -10.94 -38.65
N ILE A 153 -7.34 -10.89 -37.38
CA ILE A 153 -8.45 -10.05 -36.92
C ILE A 153 -8.15 -8.57 -37.16
N GLU A 154 -6.95 -8.10 -36.84
CA GLU A 154 -6.51 -6.72 -37.12
C GLU A 154 -6.56 -6.41 -38.60
N ALA A 155 -6.05 -7.30 -39.45
CA ALA A 155 -6.09 -7.13 -40.90
C ALA A 155 -7.53 -7.09 -41.44
N PHE A 156 -8.45 -7.86 -40.87
CA PHE A 156 -9.88 -7.82 -41.21
C PHE A 156 -10.52 -6.48 -40.78
N LEU A 157 -10.25 -6.04 -39.55
CA LEU A 157 -10.78 -4.78 -39.01
C LEU A 157 -10.23 -3.54 -39.76
N ALA A 158 -9.05 -3.63 -40.35
CA ALA A 158 -8.42 -2.57 -41.14
C ALA A 158 -9.02 -2.37 -42.54
N GLN A 159 -9.89 -3.28 -43.02
CA GLN A 159 -10.52 -3.18 -44.34
C GLN A 159 -11.51 -2.00 -44.43
N ASP A 160 -11.83 -1.55 -45.65
CA ASP A 160 -12.72 -0.40 -45.88
C ASP A 160 -14.19 -0.87 -45.97
N TRP A 161 -14.97 -0.61 -44.93
CA TRP A 161 -16.35 -1.08 -44.77
C TRP A 161 -17.39 -0.01 -45.16
N GLN A 162 -17.30 0.55 -46.37
CA GLN A 162 -18.16 1.66 -46.81
C GLN A 162 -19.67 1.32 -46.82
N GLU A 163 -20.04 0.07 -47.12
CA GLU A 163 -21.44 -0.38 -47.14
C GLU A 163 -22.11 -0.45 -45.75
N TYR A 164 -21.33 -0.34 -44.66
CA TYR A 164 -21.82 -0.39 -43.26
C TYR A 164 -21.79 0.97 -42.54
N GLY A 165 -21.75 2.08 -43.30
CA GLY A 165 -21.82 3.43 -42.71
C GLY A 165 -20.53 3.87 -42.00
N GLY A 166 -19.37 3.40 -42.49
CA GLY A 166 -18.04 3.85 -42.11
C GLY A 166 -17.55 3.29 -40.77
N LEU A 167 -16.73 2.23 -40.82
CA LEU A 167 -15.77 1.86 -39.77
C LEU A 167 -14.50 2.73 -39.87
N THR A 168 -14.64 3.99 -40.29
CA THR A 168 -13.54 4.94 -40.50
C THR A 168 -12.74 5.18 -39.22
N LYS A 169 -13.36 5.08 -38.04
CA LYS A 169 -12.69 5.22 -36.73
C LYS A 169 -11.67 4.13 -36.41
N ILE A 170 -11.84 2.88 -36.87
CA ILE A 170 -10.88 1.79 -36.60
C ILE A 170 -9.66 1.96 -37.51
N ARG A 171 -9.88 2.26 -38.78
CA ARG A 171 -8.82 2.56 -39.76
C ARG A 171 -8.01 3.81 -39.37
N ASP A 172 -8.68 4.88 -38.93
CA ASP A 172 -8.01 6.10 -38.47
C ASP A 172 -7.23 5.89 -37.16
N HIS A 173 -7.74 5.04 -36.25
CA HIS A 173 -7.02 4.61 -35.04
C HIS A 173 -5.77 3.78 -35.40
N MET A 174 -5.89 2.78 -36.28
CA MET A 174 -4.75 1.95 -36.72
C MET A 174 -3.69 2.75 -37.49
N LEU A 175 -4.11 3.67 -38.36
CA LEU A 175 -3.20 4.60 -39.05
C LEU A 175 -2.55 5.62 -38.11
N SER A 176 -3.14 5.87 -36.93
CA SER A 176 -2.56 6.72 -35.88
C SER A 176 -1.55 5.98 -34.99
N VAL A 177 -1.71 4.66 -34.80
CA VAL A 177 -0.75 3.80 -34.06
C VAL A 177 0.54 3.58 -34.87
N GLU A 178 0.45 3.33 -36.18
CA GLU A 178 1.65 3.18 -37.03
C GLU A 178 2.40 4.50 -37.30
N LYS A 179 1.74 5.66 -37.17
CA LYS A 179 2.35 6.99 -37.44
C LYS A 179 2.89 7.73 -36.22
N ARG A 180 2.63 7.28 -34.98
CA ARG A 180 3.08 7.95 -33.75
C ARG A 180 4.37 7.39 -33.14
N GLY A 181 4.92 6.31 -33.70
CA GLY A 181 6.23 5.76 -33.33
C GLY A 181 7.46 6.61 -33.72
N SER A 182 7.29 7.88 -34.10
CA SER A 182 8.44 8.78 -34.33
C SER A 182 8.17 10.20 -33.82
N SER A 183 8.26 10.42 -32.51
CA SER A 183 8.76 11.72 -32.05
C SER A 183 10.22 11.83 -32.51
N SER A 184 10.49 12.74 -33.44
CA SER A 184 11.81 12.92 -34.07
C SER A 184 12.80 13.68 -33.18
N HIS A 185 12.48 13.85 -31.90
CA HIS A 185 13.26 14.65 -30.95
C HIS A 185 13.83 13.71 -29.87
N PRO A 186 15.13 13.83 -29.54
CA PRO A 186 15.76 12.95 -28.56
C PRO A 186 15.11 13.15 -27.19
N ALA A 187 14.83 12.05 -26.48
CA ALA A 187 14.31 12.09 -25.11
C ALA A 187 15.19 12.95 -24.20
N ARG A 188 14.56 13.82 -23.41
CA ARG A 188 15.25 14.90 -22.67
C ARG A 188 15.23 14.71 -21.16
N ALA A 189 14.19 14.07 -20.61
CA ALA A 189 14.01 13.94 -19.17
C ALA A 189 14.82 12.77 -18.58
N ASP A 190 15.47 13.02 -17.45
CA ASP A 190 16.18 12.01 -16.67
C ASP A 190 15.22 11.09 -15.90
N ILE A 191 14.05 11.63 -15.54
CA ILE A 191 13.01 10.97 -14.76
C ILE A 191 11.64 11.63 -15.00
N GLY A 192 10.58 10.84 -14.87
CA GLY A 192 9.20 11.33 -14.91
C GLY A 192 8.53 11.29 -13.55
N VAL A 193 7.67 12.27 -13.26
CA VAL A 193 6.77 12.28 -12.10
C VAL A 193 5.31 12.35 -12.57
N TYR A 194 4.58 11.28 -12.33
CA TYR A 194 3.14 11.16 -12.60
C TYR A 194 2.36 11.35 -11.30
N GLY A 195 1.52 12.37 -11.24
CA GLY A 195 0.74 12.73 -10.06
C GLY A 195 1.35 13.93 -9.33
N LEU A 196 0.73 15.10 -9.48
CA LEU A 196 1.25 16.39 -9.00
C LEU A 196 0.45 16.94 -7.81
N GLY A 197 -0.01 16.04 -6.93
CA GLY A 197 -0.49 16.44 -5.62
C GLY A 197 0.63 17.04 -4.75
N VAL A 198 0.32 17.43 -3.52
CA VAL A 198 1.26 18.13 -2.61
C VAL A 198 2.64 17.46 -2.52
N MET A 199 2.68 16.13 -2.40
CA MET A 199 3.94 15.38 -2.28
C MET A 199 4.63 15.19 -3.64
N GLY A 200 3.90 14.90 -4.72
CA GLY A 200 4.46 14.72 -6.06
C GLY A 200 5.09 16.00 -6.61
N ALA A 201 4.41 17.14 -6.42
CA ALA A 201 4.96 18.46 -6.75
C ALA A 201 6.24 18.77 -5.96
N ALA A 202 6.28 18.44 -4.66
CA ALA A 202 7.46 18.65 -3.83
C ALA A 202 8.66 17.80 -4.29
N LEU A 203 8.44 16.52 -4.63
CA LEU A 203 9.48 15.62 -5.14
C LEU A 203 9.98 16.04 -6.53
N ALA A 204 9.09 16.44 -7.44
CA ALA A 204 9.46 16.95 -8.76
C ALA A 204 10.37 18.19 -8.63
N ARG A 205 10.02 19.12 -7.74
CA ARG A 205 10.85 20.29 -7.42
C ARG A 205 12.19 19.92 -6.81
N ASN A 206 12.22 18.95 -5.90
CA ASN A 206 13.47 18.48 -5.32
C ASN A 206 14.42 17.93 -6.39
N LEU A 207 13.93 17.05 -7.26
CA LEU A 207 14.69 16.53 -8.40
C LEU A 207 15.22 17.65 -9.30
N ALA A 208 14.36 18.60 -9.69
CA ALA A 208 14.75 19.69 -10.58
C ALA A 208 15.81 20.61 -9.94
N ARG A 209 15.71 20.91 -8.64
CA ARG A 209 16.71 21.66 -7.86
C ARG A 209 18.06 20.93 -7.74
N LYS A 210 18.08 19.61 -7.92
CA LYS A 210 19.32 18.80 -8.00
C LYS A 210 19.87 18.67 -9.43
N GLY A 211 19.27 19.38 -10.39
CA GLY A 211 19.75 19.47 -11.77
C GLY A 211 19.27 18.35 -12.69
N TYR A 212 18.26 17.58 -12.30
CA TYR A 212 17.61 16.61 -13.19
C TYR A 212 16.54 17.29 -14.03
N THR A 213 16.45 16.93 -15.31
CA THR A 213 15.30 17.30 -16.15
C THR A 213 14.13 16.37 -15.83
N VAL A 214 12.99 16.93 -15.41
CA VAL A 214 11.83 16.17 -14.92
C VAL A 214 10.65 16.30 -15.86
N ALA A 215 10.22 15.19 -16.47
CA ALA A 215 8.93 15.14 -17.15
C ALA A 215 7.81 15.10 -16.11
N VAL A 216 6.81 15.95 -16.22
CA VAL A 216 5.72 16.06 -15.25
C VAL A 216 4.37 15.90 -15.94
N THR A 217 3.50 15.12 -15.31
CA THR A 217 2.13 14.96 -15.78
C THR A 217 1.19 14.58 -14.65
N ASN A 218 -0.10 14.79 -14.89
CA ASN A 218 -1.18 14.48 -13.97
C ASN A 218 -2.44 14.16 -14.77
N ILE A 219 -3.32 13.31 -14.23
CA ILE A 219 -4.57 12.92 -14.91
C ILE A 219 -5.45 14.12 -15.27
N ASP A 220 -5.47 15.13 -14.39
CA ASP A 220 -6.06 16.43 -14.67
C ASP A 220 -4.95 17.39 -15.13
N SER A 221 -5.00 17.78 -16.41
CA SER A 221 -4.01 18.65 -17.04
C SER A 221 -3.94 20.04 -16.41
N SER A 222 -5.02 20.52 -15.79
CA SER A 222 -5.03 21.83 -15.12
C SER A 222 -4.06 21.85 -13.93
N VAL A 223 -3.85 20.71 -13.27
CA VAL A 223 -2.87 20.57 -12.18
C VAL A 223 -1.44 20.70 -12.70
N THR A 224 -1.12 20.12 -13.86
CA THR A 224 0.20 20.26 -14.49
C THR A 224 0.46 21.70 -14.91
N GLN A 225 -0.53 22.36 -15.52
CA GLN A 225 -0.43 23.76 -15.92
C GLN A 225 -0.23 24.69 -14.71
N GLN A 226 -0.98 24.46 -13.63
CA GLN A 226 -0.83 25.21 -12.38
C GLN A 226 0.55 24.97 -11.75
N PHE A 227 1.02 23.73 -11.72
CA PHE A 227 2.36 23.40 -11.21
C PHE A 227 3.46 24.15 -11.98
N LEU A 228 3.38 24.17 -13.32
CA LEU A 228 4.36 24.88 -14.15
C LEU A 228 4.25 26.40 -14.02
N ALA A 229 3.04 26.93 -13.81
CA ALA A 229 2.83 28.35 -13.53
C ALA A 229 3.44 28.77 -12.18
N ASP A 230 3.32 27.92 -11.17
CA ASP A 230 3.78 28.21 -9.80
C ASP A 230 5.27 27.92 -9.59
N PHE A 231 5.83 26.91 -10.26
CA PHE A 231 7.17 26.37 -9.97
C PHE A 231 8.03 26.09 -11.20
N GLY A 232 7.57 26.43 -12.41
CA GLY A 232 8.29 26.14 -13.65
C GLY A 232 9.67 26.80 -13.77
N ASP A 233 9.95 27.83 -12.96
CA ASP A 233 11.23 28.52 -12.86
C ASP A 233 12.20 27.90 -11.83
N GLU A 234 11.75 26.93 -11.03
CA GLU A 234 12.59 26.28 -10.01
C GLU A 234 13.55 25.21 -10.57
N GLY A 235 13.40 24.83 -11.84
CA GLY A 235 14.28 23.89 -12.52
C GLY A 235 13.76 23.49 -13.91
N ASP A 236 14.32 22.43 -14.49
CA ASP A 236 14.00 22.01 -15.85
C ASP A 236 12.85 21.00 -15.87
N PHE A 237 11.65 21.49 -16.21
CA PHE A 237 10.44 20.69 -16.30
C PHE A 237 9.96 20.54 -17.75
N ILE A 238 9.51 19.34 -18.08
CA ILE A 238 8.88 19.05 -19.38
C ILE A 238 7.42 18.67 -19.13
N GLU A 239 6.50 19.48 -19.66
CA GLU A 239 5.07 19.16 -19.65
C GLU A 239 4.79 17.98 -20.58
N ALA A 240 4.08 16.98 -20.06
CA ALA A 240 3.47 15.94 -20.89
C ALA A 240 1.95 15.94 -20.68
N THR A 241 1.21 16.00 -21.79
CA THR A 241 -0.26 16.08 -21.77
C THR A 241 -0.94 14.72 -21.91
N ALA A 242 -0.19 13.69 -22.31
CA ALA A 242 -0.63 12.30 -22.38
C ALA A 242 0.45 11.33 -21.86
N VAL A 243 0.04 10.11 -21.50
CA VAL A 243 0.95 9.05 -21.02
C VAL A 243 1.97 8.65 -22.09
N GLU A 244 1.57 8.63 -23.36
CA GLU A 244 2.44 8.39 -24.51
C GLU A 244 3.56 9.43 -24.60
N ASP A 245 3.19 10.72 -24.58
CA ASP A 245 4.14 11.84 -24.62
C ASP A 245 5.08 11.82 -23.40
N PHE A 246 4.52 11.51 -22.23
CA PHE A 246 5.28 11.37 -21.00
C PHE A 246 6.34 10.27 -21.12
N ALA A 247 5.99 9.09 -21.63
CA ALA A 247 6.93 7.99 -21.82
C ALA A 247 7.99 8.29 -22.90
N ALA A 248 7.62 9.05 -23.93
CA ALA A 248 8.50 9.42 -25.02
C ALA A 248 9.60 10.42 -24.60
N GLU A 249 9.33 11.26 -23.59
CA GLU A 249 10.30 12.25 -23.09
C GLU A 249 11.36 11.64 -22.15
N LEU A 250 11.17 10.41 -21.66
CA LEU A 250 12.08 9.75 -20.71
C LEU A 250 13.29 9.09 -21.40
N LYS A 251 14.49 9.39 -20.91
CA LYS A 251 15.73 8.70 -21.30
C LYS A 251 15.68 7.22 -20.92
N THR A 252 16.19 6.35 -21.79
CA THR A 252 16.27 4.89 -21.54
C THR A 252 17.50 4.51 -20.69
N PRO A 253 17.40 3.51 -19.80
CA PRO A 253 16.17 2.88 -19.31
C PRO A 253 15.27 3.90 -18.59
N ARG A 254 13.99 3.92 -18.97
CA ARG A 254 13.00 4.90 -18.53
C ARG A 254 12.73 4.73 -17.05
N VAL A 255 12.44 5.85 -16.38
CA VAL A 255 12.03 5.87 -14.98
C VAL A 255 10.81 6.75 -14.82
N ALA A 256 9.70 6.16 -14.36
CA ALA A 256 8.48 6.90 -14.01
C ALA A 256 8.15 6.72 -12.53
N MET A 257 8.18 7.81 -11.78
CA MET A 257 7.71 7.88 -10.39
C MET A 257 6.21 8.16 -10.36
N LEU A 258 5.50 7.38 -9.57
CA LEU A 258 4.07 7.49 -9.35
C LEU A 258 3.80 8.07 -7.96
N MET A 259 3.13 9.21 -7.93
CA MET A 259 2.66 9.89 -6.72
C MET A 259 1.15 10.11 -6.79
N VAL A 260 0.43 8.99 -6.91
CA VAL A 260 -1.03 8.92 -7.01
C VAL A 260 -1.62 8.21 -5.78
N THR A 261 -2.94 8.23 -5.67
CA THR A 261 -3.64 7.50 -4.60
C THR A 261 -3.31 6.00 -4.67
N ALA A 262 -3.01 5.39 -3.52
CA ALA A 262 -2.74 3.96 -3.43
C ALA A 262 -3.93 3.12 -3.92
N GLY A 263 -3.65 1.90 -4.39
CA GLY A 263 -4.65 0.97 -4.95
C GLY A 263 -4.83 1.15 -6.46
N GLN A 264 -6.08 1.13 -6.93
CA GLN A 264 -6.43 1.04 -8.36
C GLN A 264 -5.79 2.12 -9.25
N ALA A 265 -5.57 3.33 -8.73
CA ALA A 265 -4.94 4.39 -9.51
C ALA A 265 -3.48 4.06 -9.87
N VAL A 266 -2.73 3.44 -8.95
CA VAL A 266 -1.36 2.96 -9.25
C VAL A 266 -1.41 1.86 -10.31
N ASP A 267 -2.34 0.90 -10.19
CA ASP A 267 -2.46 -0.20 -11.15
C ASP A 267 -2.81 0.31 -12.56
N SER A 268 -3.77 1.23 -12.67
CA SER A 268 -4.21 1.81 -13.93
C SER A 268 -3.10 2.61 -14.63
N VAL A 269 -2.41 3.47 -13.89
CA VAL A 269 -1.32 4.28 -14.45
C VAL A 269 -0.13 3.40 -14.84
N SER A 270 0.21 2.41 -14.02
CA SER A 270 1.32 1.49 -14.31
C SER A 270 1.07 0.67 -15.58
N ALA A 271 -0.15 0.15 -15.74
CA ALA A 271 -0.54 -0.57 -16.96
C ALA A 271 -0.49 0.34 -18.20
N SER A 272 -0.94 1.59 -18.07
CA SER A 272 -0.89 2.57 -19.16
C SER A 272 0.55 2.90 -19.58
N LEU A 273 1.47 3.03 -18.61
CA LEU A 273 2.90 3.24 -18.89
C LEU A 273 3.55 2.01 -19.53
N ALA A 274 3.21 0.81 -19.05
CA ALA A 274 3.77 -0.43 -19.54
C ALA A 274 3.58 -0.64 -21.05
N ALA A 275 2.48 -0.14 -21.62
CA ALA A 275 2.21 -0.18 -23.06
C ALA A 275 3.26 0.57 -23.91
N TYR A 276 3.97 1.54 -23.33
CA TYR A 276 4.99 2.37 -24.01
C TYR A 276 6.41 2.11 -23.48
N PHE A 277 6.55 1.26 -22.48
CA PHE A 277 7.83 0.92 -21.86
C PHE A 277 8.45 -0.30 -22.54
N SER A 278 9.75 -0.46 -22.37
CA SER A 278 10.54 -1.57 -22.93
C SER A 278 11.26 -2.33 -21.82
N PRO A 279 11.66 -3.60 -22.05
CA PRO A 279 12.39 -4.38 -21.07
C PRO A 279 13.58 -3.60 -20.47
N GLY A 280 13.70 -3.61 -19.15
CA GLY A 280 14.69 -2.85 -18.38
C GLY A 280 14.22 -1.49 -17.86
N ASP A 281 13.08 -0.97 -18.34
CA ASP A 281 12.48 0.26 -17.83
C ASP A 281 11.87 0.06 -16.43
N VAL A 282 11.76 1.15 -15.66
CA VAL A 282 11.44 1.14 -14.22
C VAL A 282 10.21 2.00 -13.92
N ILE A 283 9.24 1.41 -13.24
CA ILE A 283 8.09 2.10 -12.64
C ILE A 283 8.29 2.12 -11.13
N VAL A 284 8.21 3.30 -10.51
CA VAL A 284 8.44 3.48 -9.08
C VAL A 284 7.15 4.00 -8.42
N ASP A 285 6.51 3.18 -7.59
CA ASP A 285 5.45 3.63 -6.70
C ASP A 285 6.07 4.26 -5.46
N MET A 286 5.91 5.57 -5.33
CA MET A 286 6.44 6.38 -4.23
C MET A 286 5.38 6.66 -3.14
N GLY A 287 4.17 6.09 -3.30
CA GLY A 287 3.05 6.27 -2.40
C GLY A 287 3.15 5.48 -1.09
N ASN A 288 2.01 5.37 -0.40
CA ASN A 288 1.86 4.50 0.78
C ASN A 288 1.04 3.27 0.39
N SER A 289 1.51 2.50 -0.58
CA SER A 289 0.87 1.23 -0.96
C SER A 289 1.16 0.14 0.06
N HIS A 290 0.24 -0.84 0.16
CA HIS A 290 0.51 -2.05 0.92
C HIS A 290 1.60 -2.88 0.23
N PHE A 291 2.54 -3.45 0.99
CA PHE A 291 3.69 -4.15 0.40
C PHE A 291 3.27 -5.35 -0.47
N GLY A 292 2.18 -6.05 -0.11
CA GLY A 292 1.62 -7.15 -0.90
C GLY A 292 1.16 -6.72 -2.29
N ASP A 293 0.63 -5.49 -2.44
CA ASP A 293 0.30 -4.94 -3.77
C ASP A 293 1.55 -4.71 -4.61
N THR A 294 2.64 -4.26 -3.98
CA THR A 294 3.93 -4.11 -4.66
C THR A 294 4.49 -5.44 -5.12
N CYS A 295 4.45 -6.48 -4.28
CA CYS A 295 4.87 -7.83 -4.67
C CYS A 295 4.07 -8.32 -5.88
N ARG A 296 2.74 -8.20 -5.84
CA ARG A 296 1.85 -8.56 -6.96
C ARG A 296 2.16 -7.79 -8.24
N ARG A 297 2.38 -6.47 -8.14
CA ARG A 297 2.71 -5.61 -9.30
C ARG A 297 4.06 -6.00 -9.90
N GLN A 298 5.05 -6.28 -9.06
CA GLN A 298 6.37 -6.66 -9.53
C GLN A 298 6.35 -8.00 -10.27
N GLU A 299 5.62 -8.99 -9.75
CA GLU A 299 5.40 -10.27 -10.45
C GLU A 299 4.69 -10.05 -11.80
N HIS A 300 3.63 -9.24 -11.81
CA HIS A 300 2.87 -8.94 -13.02
C HIS A 300 3.73 -8.31 -14.12
N PHE A 301 4.55 -7.31 -13.78
CA PHE A 301 5.37 -6.58 -14.75
C PHE A 301 6.67 -7.31 -15.14
N ALA A 302 7.13 -8.28 -14.34
CA ALA A 302 8.32 -9.07 -14.63
C ALA A 302 8.20 -9.86 -15.95
N HIS A 303 6.99 -10.33 -16.32
CA HIS A 303 6.76 -11.04 -17.58
C HIS A 303 7.02 -10.18 -18.83
N ALA A 304 6.86 -8.86 -18.72
CA ALA A 304 7.17 -7.89 -19.76
C ALA A 304 8.63 -7.39 -19.71
N GLY A 305 9.44 -7.93 -18.78
CA GLY A 305 10.81 -7.48 -18.54
C GLY A 305 10.90 -6.09 -17.89
N LEU A 306 9.80 -5.58 -17.33
CA LEU A 306 9.76 -4.29 -16.65
C LEU A 306 10.06 -4.46 -15.16
N HIS A 307 10.66 -3.43 -14.56
CA HIS A 307 10.97 -3.41 -13.14
C HIS A 307 9.98 -2.53 -12.39
N PHE A 308 9.30 -3.10 -11.40
CA PHE A 308 8.44 -2.34 -10.49
C PHE A 308 9.15 -2.15 -9.15
N VAL A 309 9.14 -0.94 -8.62
CA VAL A 309 9.77 -0.57 -7.35
C VAL A 309 8.74 0.03 -6.42
N GLY A 310 8.58 -0.53 -5.22
CA GLY A 310 7.94 0.17 -4.11
C GLY A 310 8.99 0.96 -3.33
N CYS A 311 8.87 2.28 -3.30
CA CYS A 311 9.80 3.16 -2.60
C CYS A 311 9.07 3.95 -1.51
N GLY A 312 9.26 3.50 -0.27
CA GLY A 312 8.72 4.18 0.88
C GLY A 312 9.32 5.57 1.08
N THR A 313 8.48 6.60 1.09
CA THR A 313 8.93 8.00 1.21
C THR A 313 8.40 8.64 2.48
N SER A 314 9.27 9.22 3.32
CA SER A 314 8.89 9.88 4.59
C SER A 314 9.49 11.28 4.71
N GLY A 315 8.80 12.17 5.43
CA GLY A 315 9.22 13.57 5.66
C GLY A 315 8.14 14.65 5.48
N GLY A 316 6.93 14.26 5.08
CA GLY A 316 5.86 15.20 4.78
C GLY A 316 6.18 16.10 3.58
N GLN A 317 5.39 17.17 3.38
CA GLN A 317 5.55 18.07 2.24
C GLN A 317 6.92 18.75 2.23
N GLN A 318 7.34 19.29 3.38
CA GLN A 318 8.62 19.98 3.51
C GLN A 318 9.80 19.02 3.34
N GLY A 319 9.73 17.83 3.94
CA GLY A 319 10.76 16.80 3.75
C GLY A 319 10.84 16.35 2.29
N ALA A 320 9.72 16.12 1.60
CA ALA A 320 9.73 15.78 0.18
C ALA A 320 10.46 16.83 -0.69
N LEU A 321 10.33 18.12 -0.35
CA LEU A 321 10.96 19.22 -1.07
C LEU A 321 12.45 19.38 -0.76
N LEU A 322 12.84 19.20 0.51
CA LEU A 322 14.19 19.54 0.99
C LEU A 322 15.12 18.32 1.12
N GLY A 323 14.54 17.13 1.32
CA GLY A 323 15.25 15.90 1.61
C GLY A 323 14.37 14.91 2.39
N PRO A 324 13.71 13.95 1.74
CA PRO A 324 12.99 12.90 2.43
C PRO A 324 13.93 11.75 2.83
N ALA A 325 13.43 10.83 3.67
CA ALA A 325 14.00 9.49 3.78
C ALA A 325 13.38 8.57 2.73
N LEU A 326 14.20 7.78 2.04
CA LEU A 326 13.80 6.91 0.93
C LEU A 326 14.14 5.44 1.20
N MET A 327 13.13 4.59 1.25
CA MET A 327 13.25 3.15 1.53
C MET A 327 12.96 2.38 0.24
N VAL A 328 14.00 2.10 -0.54
CA VAL A 328 13.86 1.59 -1.91
C VAL A 328 13.78 0.06 -1.89
N GLY A 329 12.67 -0.50 -2.37
CA GLY A 329 12.52 -1.93 -2.64
C GLY A 329 12.85 -2.32 -4.08
N GLY A 330 12.49 -3.53 -4.47
CA GLY A 330 12.61 -4.02 -5.84
C GLY A 330 14.00 -4.54 -6.22
N SER A 331 14.18 -4.86 -7.50
CA SER A 331 15.39 -5.54 -7.99
C SER A 331 16.66 -4.68 -7.96
N ALA A 332 17.84 -5.32 -7.86
CA ALA A 332 19.14 -4.64 -7.97
C ALA A 332 19.32 -3.84 -9.27
N HIS A 333 18.76 -4.30 -10.40
CA HIS A 333 18.78 -3.55 -11.68
C HIS A 333 18.10 -2.18 -11.55
N ALA A 334 16.90 -2.17 -10.93
CA ALA A 334 16.19 -0.94 -10.69
C ALA A 334 16.96 -0.01 -9.75
N TYR A 335 17.55 -0.55 -8.68
CA TYR A 335 18.37 0.27 -7.78
C TYR A 335 19.61 0.84 -8.45
N ALA A 336 20.29 0.08 -9.34
CA ALA A 336 21.42 0.61 -10.10
C ALA A 336 21.04 1.81 -10.99
N ARG A 337 19.79 1.87 -11.46
CA ARG A 337 19.25 2.99 -12.25
C ARG A 337 18.80 4.17 -11.37
N LEU A 338 18.34 3.92 -10.15
CA LEU A 338 17.73 4.91 -9.26
C LEU A 338 18.68 5.48 -8.19
N GLY A 339 19.60 4.68 -7.67
CA GLY A 339 20.31 4.90 -6.41
C GLY A 339 20.96 6.28 -6.31
N ALA A 340 21.85 6.62 -7.24
CA ALA A 340 22.54 7.92 -7.23
C ALA A 340 21.56 9.12 -7.30
N MET A 341 20.47 8.98 -8.05
CA MET A 341 19.45 10.01 -8.16
C MET A 341 18.68 10.16 -6.84
N PHE A 342 18.24 9.05 -6.25
CA PHE A 342 17.47 9.04 -5.01
C PHE A 342 18.33 9.48 -3.82
N GLU A 343 19.58 9.05 -3.73
CA GLU A 343 20.54 9.51 -2.74
C GLU A 343 20.79 11.02 -2.82
N SER A 344 20.76 11.62 -4.02
CA SER A 344 20.99 13.05 -4.21
C SER A 344 19.83 13.94 -3.75
N ILE A 345 18.59 13.44 -3.82
CA ILE A 345 17.39 14.15 -3.37
C ILE A 345 17.05 13.87 -1.91
N ALA A 346 17.56 12.78 -1.34
CA ALA A 346 17.31 12.39 0.05
C ALA A 346 17.94 13.36 1.06
N ALA A 347 17.40 13.38 2.29
CA ALA A 347 18.05 14.06 3.41
C ALA A 347 19.47 13.54 3.62
N LYS A 348 20.36 14.41 4.10
CA LYS A 348 21.69 14.03 4.56
C LYS A 348 21.69 14.07 6.08
N ALA A 349 22.23 13.03 6.70
CA ALA A 349 22.50 13.03 8.13
C ALA A 349 23.72 13.91 8.45
N ASP A 350 24.04 14.09 9.73
CA ASP A 350 25.13 14.98 10.18
C ASP A 350 26.51 14.54 9.66
N ASP A 351 26.69 13.25 9.42
CA ASP A 351 27.88 12.66 8.79
C ASP A 351 27.95 12.85 7.27
N GLY A 352 26.92 13.46 6.67
CA GLY A 352 26.78 13.70 5.24
C GLY A 352 26.21 12.54 4.44
N ALA A 353 25.97 11.37 5.04
CA ALA A 353 25.44 10.22 4.32
C ALA A 353 23.92 10.36 4.02
N PRO A 354 23.48 9.92 2.83
CA PRO A 354 22.07 10.00 2.44
C PRO A 354 21.19 9.09 3.29
N CYS A 355 20.01 9.59 3.64
CA CYS A 355 18.88 8.79 4.11
C CYS A 355 18.15 8.18 2.91
N CYS A 356 18.89 7.36 2.16
CA CYS A 356 18.36 6.51 1.10
C CYS A 356 19.11 5.17 1.10
N ALA A 357 18.38 4.07 1.00
CA ALA A 357 18.98 2.74 0.87
C ALA A 357 18.12 1.80 0.03
N HIS A 358 18.76 0.84 -0.64
CA HIS A 358 18.13 -0.38 -1.12
C HIS A 358 17.89 -1.28 0.08
N VAL A 359 16.65 -1.35 0.55
CA VAL A 359 16.32 -2.06 1.80
C VAL A 359 16.04 -3.54 1.60
N GLY A 360 15.81 -3.97 0.36
CA GLY A 360 15.54 -5.36 0.01
C GLY A 360 14.81 -5.48 -1.33
N GLU A 361 14.53 -6.72 -1.74
CA GLU A 361 13.78 -6.99 -2.97
C GLU A 361 12.27 -6.82 -2.79
N ASN A 362 11.52 -6.91 -3.90
CA ASN A 362 10.06 -6.95 -3.88
C ASN A 362 9.43 -5.77 -3.11
N GLY A 363 8.44 -6.06 -2.27
CA GLY A 363 7.72 -5.09 -1.44
C GLY A 363 8.49 -4.54 -0.24
N ALA A 364 9.77 -4.89 -0.04
CA ALA A 364 10.55 -4.53 1.16
C ALA A 364 10.53 -3.02 1.47
N GLY A 365 10.63 -2.16 0.45
CA GLY A 365 10.56 -0.70 0.62
C GLY A 365 9.28 -0.21 1.27
N HIS A 366 8.12 -0.68 0.78
CA HIS A 366 6.82 -0.34 1.36
C HIS A 366 6.57 -1.04 2.70
N PHE A 367 7.13 -2.23 2.90
CA PHE A 367 7.05 -2.95 4.17
C PHE A 367 7.77 -2.17 5.29
N VAL A 368 9.04 -1.81 5.07
CA VAL A 368 9.83 -0.99 6.01
C VAL A 368 9.13 0.36 6.26
N LYS A 369 8.57 0.98 5.23
CA LYS A 369 7.83 2.24 5.37
C LYS A 369 6.53 2.09 6.18
N THR A 370 5.84 0.97 6.04
CA THR A 370 4.65 0.67 6.84
C THR A 370 5.03 0.60 8.32
N LEU A 371 6.11 -0.10 8.65
CA LEU A 371 6.61 -0.22 10.02
C LEU A 371 7.16 1.09 10.59
N HIS A 372 7.83 1.92 9.77
CA HIS A 372 8.16 3.31 10.13
C HIS A 372 6.90 4.05 10.63
N ASN A 373 5.79 3.95 9.91
CA ASN A 373 4.54 4.62 10.30
C ASN A 373 3.90 4.00 11.55
N GLY A 374 4.06 2.69 11.77
CA GLY A 374 3.64 2.07 13.02
C GLY A 374 4.42 2.59 14.23
N ILE A 375 5.75 2.72 14.10
CA ILE A 375 6.60 3.34 15.13
C ILE A 375 6.24 4.82 15.32
N GLU A 376 5.97 5.56 14.25
CA GLU A 376 5.46 6.93 14.31
C GLU A 376 4.18 7.03 15.16
N TYR A 377 3.24 6.09 14.99
CA TYR A 377 1.99 6.06 15.76
C TYR A 377 2.28 5.84 17.25
N ALA A 378 3.19 4.92 17.58
CA ALA A 378 3.58 4.65 18.95
C ALA A 378 4.32 5.84 19.60
N ASP A 379 5.24 6.49 18.90
CA ASP A 379 5.94 7.67 19.40
C ASP A 379 4.95 8.81 19.69
N MET A 380 4.03 9.10 18.76
CA MET A 380 2.99 10.11 18.97
C MET A 380 2.09 9.77 20.16
N GLN A 381 1.74 8.49 20.34
CA GLN A 381 0.89 8.04 21.45
C GLN A 381 1.62 8.14 22.80
N LEU A 382 2.90 7.74 22.86
CA LEU A 382 3.68 7.85 24.09
C LEU A 382 3.91 9.32 24.48
N ILE A 383 4.17 10.20 23.51
CA ILE A 383 4.29 11.64 23.73
C ILE A 383 2.95 12.22 24.23
N SER A 384 1.82 11.81 23.66
CA SER A 384 0.50 12.28 24.09
C SER A 384 0.14 11.82 25.51
N GLU A 385 0.53 10.60 25.89
CA GLU A 385 0.37 10.09 27.25
C GLU A 385 1.26 10.84 28.26
N ALA A 386 2.51 11.14 27.89
CA ALA A 386 3.38 12.00 28.70
C ALA A 386 2.77 13.40 28.89
N TYR A 387 2.23 14.00 27.82
CA TYR A 387 1.48 15.25 27.91
C TYR A 387 0.27 15.13 28.85
N ALA A 388 -0.54 14.08 28.72
CA ALA A 388 -1.74 13.88 29.55
C ALA A 388 -1.39 13.71 31.04
N LEU A 389 -0.29 13.03 31.36
CA LEU A 389 0.21 12.88 32.74
C LEU A 389 0.65 14.23 33.33
N LEU A 390 1.33 15.07 32.56
CA LEU A 390 1.72 16.42 33.02
C LEU A 390 0.50 17.36 33.10
N ARG A 391 -0.42 17.28 32.15
CA ARG A 391 -1.61 18.14 32.04
C ARG A 391 -2.65 17.79 33.10
N SER A 392 -3.12 16.56 33.11
CA SER A 392 -4.22 16.10 33.98
C SER A 392 -3.71 15.54 35.31
N GLY A 393 -2.56 14.87 35.31
CA GLY A 393 -1.94 14.36 36.53
C GLY A 393 -1.37 15.49 37.39
N LEU A 394 -0.48 16.32 36.82
CA LEU A 394 0.22 17.39 37.56
C LEU A 394 -0.44 18.77 37.48
N GLY A 395 -1.50 18.94 36.67
CA GLY A 395 -2.23 20.20 36.55
C GLY A 395 -1.49 21.30 35.78
N MET A 396 -0.47 20.95 34.98
CA MET A 396 0.36 21.93 34.27
C MET A 396 -0.37 22.56 33.08
N SER A 397 0.01 23.79 32.70
CA SER A 397 -0.52 24.44 31.49
C SER A 397 0.14 23.90 30.22
N ALA A 398 -0.56 23.92 29.08
CA ALA A 398 0.03 23.47 27.81
C ALA A 398 1.36 24.20 27.49
N PRO A 399 1.47 25.55 27.59
CA PRO A 399 2.74 26.24 27.36
C PRO A 399 3.87 25.80 28.30
N SER A 400 3.58 25.57 29.58
CA SER A 400 4.59 25.08 30.54
C SER A 400 5.08 23.67 30.19
N ILE A 401 4.19 22.82 29.69
CA ILE A 401 4.56 21.49 29.18
C ILE A 401 5.39 21.63 27.90
N GLY A 402 5.08 22.61 27.04
CA GLY A 402 5.90 22.93 25.86
C GLY A 402 7.35 23.28 26.21
N GLU A 403 7.58 24.05 27.27
CA GLU A 403 8.93 24.35 27.78
C GLU A 403 9.67 23.08 28.24
N ILE A 404 8.97 22.16 28.92
CA ILE A 404 9.54 20.86 29.32
C ILE A 404 9.93 20.03 28.09
N PHE A 405 9.07 19.93 27.07
CA PHE A 405 9.40 19.22 25.84
C PHE A 405 10.58 19.87 25.10
N ALA A 406 10.70 21.20 25.12
CA ALA A 406 11.83 21.91 24.56
C ALA A 406 13.15 21.55 25.29
N GLU A 407 13.12 21.42 26.61
CA GLU A 407 14.24 20.95 27.42
C GLU A 407 14.58 19.48 27.12
N TRP A 408 13.58 18.60 27.11
CA TRP A 408 13.77 17.18 26.79
C TRP A 408 14.38 16.97 25.40
N ASN A 409 14.06 17.85 24.45
CA ASN A 409 14.60 17.83 23.10
C ASN A 409 16.10 18.21 23.03
N GLN A 410 16.70 18.73 24.12
CA GLN A 410 18.15 18.95 24.23
C GLN A 410 18.90 17.73 24.79
N GLY A 411 18.18 16.68 25.20
CA GLY A 411 18.74 15.45 25.75
C GLY A 411 18.42 14.23 24.90
N GLU A 412 18.33 13.05 25.55
CA GLU A 412 18.16 11.78 24.84
C GLU A 412 16.82 11.61 24.10
N LEU A 413 15.84 12.48 24.36
CA LEU A 413 14.58 12.55 23.63
C LEU A 413 14.64 13.43 22.37
N ASN A 414 15.83 13.97 22.03
CA ASN A 414 16.03 14.75 20.81
C ASN A 414 15.44 14.03 19.58
N SER A 415 14.38 14.63 19.04
CA SER A 415 13.62 14.08 17.92
C SER A 415 12.68 15.11 17.33
N TYR A 416 12.34 14.95 16.05
CA TYR A 416 11.41 15.85 15.39
C TYR A 416 10.04 15.89 16.06
N LEU A 417 9.52 14.74 16.52
CA LEU A 417 8.22 14.69 17.19
C LEU A 417 8.21 15.43 18.54
N THR A 418 9.33 15.41 19.27
CA THR A 418 9.50 16.15 20.52
C THR A 418 9.61 17.66 20.24
N GLU A 419 10.39 18.04 19.23
CA GLU A 419 10.53 19.41 18.74
C GLU A 419 9.17 20.04 18.39
N ILE A 420 8.40 19.40 17.49
CA ILE A 420 7.11 19.95 17.08
C ILE A 420 6.09 19.93 18.21
N THR A 421 6.21 19.01 19.18
CA THR A 421 5.34 18.99 20.36
C THR A 421 5.56 20.24 21.20
N ALA A 422 6.82 20.64 21.43
CA ALA A 422 7.13 21.88 22.12
C ALA A 422 6.51 23.10 21.41
N ASP A 423 6.67 23.19 20.09
CA ASP A 423 6.12 24.28 19.27
C ASP A 423 4.59 24.30 19.24
N ILE A 424 3.94 23.13 19.18
CA ILE A 424 2.48 23.00 19.18
C ILE A 424 1.89 23.50 20.50
N LEU A 425 2.51 23.13 21.63
CA LEU A 425 1.97 23.41 22.96
C LEU A 425 2.03 24.89 23.37
N ILE A 426 2.92 25.67 22.75
CA ILE A 426 3.00 27.12 22.95
C ILE A 426 2.17 27.93 21.93
N ARG A 427 1.64 27.29 20.89
CA ARG A 427 0.87 27.97 19.85
C ARG A 427 -0.48 28.42 20.40
N GLU A 428 -0.77 29.71 20.29
CA GLU A 428 -2.08 30.27 20.67
C GLU A 428 -3.07 30.29 19.49
N ASP A 429 -4.35 30.01 19.78
CA ASP A 429 -5.50 30.30 18.90
C ASP A 429 -5.92 31.78 19.05
N SER A 430 -6.01 32.22 20.30
CA SER A 430 -6.27 33.61 20.70
C SER A 430 -5.48 33.93 21.99
N PRO A 431 -5.29 35.21 22.37
CA PRO A 431 -4.42 35.57 23.49
C PRO A 431 -4.78 34.82 24.79
N GLY A 432 -3.85 34.00 25.29
CA GLY A 432 -4.03 33.19 26.50
C GLY A 432 -4.81 31.88 26.30
N VAL A 433 -5.17 31.50 25.07
CA VAL A 433 -5.85 30.24 24.74
C VAL A 433 -4.92 29.38 23.87
N PRO A 434 -4.29 28.34 24.43
CA PRO A 434 -3.50 27.39 23.66
C PRO A 434 -4.34 26.73 22.57
N LEU A 435 -3.84 26.69 21.33
CA LEU A 435 -4.52 26.10 20.18
C LEU A 435 -4.83 24.61 20.41
N VAL A 436 -3.94 23.88 21.08
CA VAL A 436 -4.15 22.46 21.39
C VAL A 436 -5.42 22.21 22.21
N ASP A 437 -5.80 23.16 23.08
CA ASP A 437 -6.96 23.01 23.97
C ASP A 437 -8.30 23.16 23.22
N VAL A 438 -8.28 23.65 21.96
CA VAL A 438 -9.50 23.82 21.12
C VAL A 438 -9.59 22.84 19.95
N ILE A 439 -8.60 21.95 19.79
CA ILE A 439 -8.61 20.90 18.75
C ILE A 439 -9.52 19.75 19.20
N ASP A 440 -10.38 19.24 18.30
CA ASP A 440 -11.19 18.04 18.57
C ASP A 440 -10.30 16.82 18.78
N ASP A 441 -10.59 16.04 19.82
CA ASP A 441 -9.83 14.86 20.26
C ASP A 441 -10.17 13.61 19.43
N ALA A 442 -10.24 13.76 18.11
CA ALA A 442 -10.61 12.71 17.16
C ALA A 442 -9.47 12.45 16.16
N ALA A 443 -8.56 11.54 16.53
CA ALA A 443 -7.38 11.27 15.73
C ALA A 443 -7.72 10.47 14.46
N GLY A 444 -7.48 11.07 13.29
CA GLY A 444 -7.58 10.40 12.00
C GLY A 444 -6.44 9.39 11.76
N GLN A 445 -6.67 8.46 10.82
CA GLN A 445 -5.65 7.54 10.33
C GLN A 445 -5.86 7.20 8.84
N LYS A 446 -4.77 6.85 8.15
CA LYS A 446 -4.75 6.53 6.70
C LYS A 446 -4.43 5.06 6.40
N GLY A 447 -4.54 4.18 7.39
CA GLY A 447 -4.41 2.72 7.23
C GLY A 447 -3.04 2.11 7.52
N THR A 448 -1.93 2.83 7.29
CA THR A 448 -0.56 2.28 7.49
C THR A 448 -0.25 1.81 8.92
N GLY A 449 -0.75 2.53 9.94
CA GLY A 449 -0.64 2.08 11.33
C GLY A 449 -1.43 0.78 11.59
N LEU A 450 -2.63 0.67 11.02
CA LEU A 450 -3.44 -0.55 11.10
C LEU A 450 -2.74 -1.74 10.43
N TRP A 451 -2.14 -1.53 9.26
CA TRP A 451 -1.37 -2.58 8.58
C TRP A 451 -0.19 -3.06 9.42
N THR A 452 0.52 -2.18 10.13
CA THR A 452 1.58 -2.60 11.06
C THR A 452 1.05 -3.56 12.12
N ALA A 453 -0.09 -3.23 12.74
CA ALA A 453 -0.73 -4.08 13.74
C ALA A 453 -1.15 -5.44 13.15
N GLN A 454 -1.71 -5.45 11.93
CA GLN A 454 -2.12 -6.69 11.24
C GLN A 454 -0.90 -7.57 10.90
N ILE A 455 0.13 -6.98 10.30
CA ILE A 455 1.38 -7.66 9.95
C ILE A 455 2.03 -8.30 11.18
N ALA A 456 2.07 -7.57 12.31
CA ALA A 456 2.65 -8.11 13.54
C ALA A 456 1.91 -9.37 14.02
N LEU A 457 0.57 -9.35 13.97
CA LEU A 457 -0.26 -10.49 14.35
C LEU A 457 -0.13 -11.66 13.37
N GLU A 458 -0.04 -11.39 12.08
CA GLU A 458 0.15 -12.40 11.03
C GLU A 458 1.51 -13.10 11.14
N LEU A 459 2.58 -12.34 11.40
CA LEU A 459 3.93 -12.86 11.61
C LEU A 459 4.16 -13.44 13.01
N GLY A 460 3.18 -13.36 13.90
CA GLY A 460 3.28 -13.88 15.27
C GLY A 460 4.26 -13.10 16.17
N VAL A 461 4.49 -11.82 15.89
CA VAL A 461 5.41 -10.95 16.64
C VAL A 461 4.63 -10.12 17.67
N PRO A 462 5.00 -10.15 18.98
CA PRO A 462 4.35 -9.34 20.00
C PRO A 462 4.66 -7.84 19.80
N ALA A 463 3.63 -7.07 19.43
CA ALA A 463 3.75 -5.65 19.12
C ALA A 463 2.74 -4.79 19.91
N SER A 464 2.63 -5.05 21.22
CA SER A 464 1.58 -4.47 22.08
C SER A 464 1.51 -2.95 22.01
N ILE A 465 2.65 -2.25 21.99
CA ILE A 465 2.70 -0.79 22.03
C ILE A 465 2.22 -0.21 20.69
N LEU A 466 2.66 -0.81 19.57
CA LEU A 466 2.24 -0.41 18.23
C LEU A 466 0.72 -0.62 18.03
N ILE A 467 0.18 -1.72 18.58
CA ILE A 467 -1.25 -2.04 18.51
C ILE A 467 -2.08 -1.07 19.37
N GLU A 468 -1.66 -0.78 20.60
CA GLU A 468 -2.36 0.16 21.47
C GLU A 468 -2.39 1.58 20.88
N ALA A 469 -1.33 1.99 20.19
CA ALA A 469 -1.33 3.28 19.49
C ALA A 469 -2.41 3.37 18.38
N VAL A 470 -2.74 2.24 17.73
CA VAL A 470 -3.86 2.18 16.78
C VAL A 470 -5.20 2.20 17.52
N GLN A 471 -5.34 1.43 18.61
CA GLN A 471 -6.57 1.37 19.40
C GLN A 471 -6.93 2.73 20.02
N ALA A 472 -5.95 3.47 20.54
CA ALA A 472 -6.17 4.81 21.09
C ALA A 472 -6.79 5.75 20.05
N ARG A 473 -6.32 5.71 18.80
CA ARG A 473 -6.92 6.50 17.70
C ARG A 473 -8.34 6.07 17.39
N VAL A 474 -8.57 4.75 17.28
CA VAL A 474 -9.91 4.21 17.04
C VAL A 474 -10.89 4.63 18.14
N LEU A 475 -10.48 4.58 19.40
CA LEU A 475 -11.28 5.02 20.54
C LEU A 475 -11.61 6.51 20.47
N SER A 476 -10.62 7.34 20.12
CA SER A 476 -10.78 8.80 20.00
C SER A 476 -11.76 9.22 18.89
N ALA A 477 -11.77 8.48 17.77
CA ALA A 477 -12.59 8.79 16.59
C ALA A 477 -14.04 8.26 16.67
N VAL A 478 -14.46 7.68 17.80
CA VAL A 478 -15.81 7.14 17.97
C VAL A 478 -16.88 8.25 17.86
N PRO A 479 -18.03 8.01 17.18
CA PRO A 479 -19.09 9.02 17.04
C PRO A 479 -19.59 9.60 18.37
N TYR A 480 -19.94 10.88 18.38
CA TYR A 480 -20.32 11.66 19.57
C TYR A 480 -21.37 10.99 20.49
N ARG A 481 -22.41 10.35 19.92
CA ARG A 481 -23.44 9.67 20.73
C ARG A 481 -22.86 8.53 21.58
N SER A 482 -21.90 7.80 21.02
CA SER A 482 -21.20 6.73 21.72
C SER A 482 -20.20 7.28 22.73
N ARG A 483 -19.54 8.42 22.45
CA ARG A 483 -18.70 9.15 23.42
C ARG A 483 -19.50 9.62 24.65
N ASN A 484 -20.71 10.15 24.45
CA ASN A 484 -21.60 10.52 25.56
C ASN A 484 -22.03 9.31 26.38
N ALA A 485 -22.37 8.19 25.72
CA ALA A 485 -22.68 6.96 26.44
C ALA A 485 -21.48 6.47 27.27
N GLN A 486 -20.26 6.47 26.70
CA GLN A 486 -19.02 6.10 27.40
C GLN A 486 -18.78 6.97 28.64
N ARG A 487 -18.90 8.29 28.53
CA ARG A 487 -18.72 9.23 29.67
C ARG A 487 -19.75 8.99 30.79
N ASN A 488 -20.95 8.55 30.45
CA ASN A 488 -22.03 8.33 31.40
C ASN A 488 -21.96 6.98 32.14
N ILE A 489 -21.10 6.03 31.74
CA ILE A 489 -20.99 4.71 32.40
C ILE A 489 -20.45 4.84 33.84
N MET A 490 -19.60 5.84 34.11
CA MET A 490 -18.87 5.98 35.40
C MET A 490 -19.19 7.30 36.14
N GLY A 491 -20.21 8.05 35.73
CA GLY A 491 -20.61 9.28 36.44
C GLY A 491 -19.85 10.55 36.05
N GLY A 492 -19.27 10.60 34.84
CA GLY A 492 -18.91 11.83 34.12
C GLY A 492 -17.82 12.74 34.70
N ASP A 493 -17.44 12.59 35.97
CA ASP A 493 -16.53 13.51 36.66
C ASP A 493 -15.16 12.85 36.91
N THR A 494 -14.28 12.96 35.91
CA THR A 494 -12.85 12.62 36.05
C THR A 494 -12.02 13.83 36.51
N ASP A 495 -12.64 15.01 36.69
CA ASP A 495 -11.96 16.22 37.17
C ASP A 495 -11.67 16.15 38.68
N SER A 496 -12.20 15.16 39.39
CA SER A 496 -12.27 15.11 40.86
C SER A 496 -11.06 14.51 41.59
N GLN A 497 -9.96 14.14 40.92
CA GLN A 497 -8.73 13.67 41.58
C GLN A 497 -7.45 14.16 40.88
N ARG A 498 -7.28 15.48 40.72
CA ARG A 498 -5.96 16.03 40.37
C ARG A 498 -4.98 15.73 41.50
N TRP A 499 -3.81 15.18 41.17
CA TRP A 499 -2.78 14.88 42.18
C TRP A 499 -2.41 16.13 43.00
N SER A 500 -2.34 17.29 42.34
CA SER A 500 -2.06 18.59 42.97
C SER A 500 -3.00 18.95 44.13
N GLU A 501 -4.22 18.40 44.16
CA GLU A 501 -5.21 18.68 45.21
C GLU A 501 -5.10 17.72 46.40
N ASN A 502 -4.52 16.53 46.21
CA ASN A 502 -4.38 15.48 47.24
C ASN A 502 -2.95 15.34 47.79
N SER A 503 -1.93 15.89 47.13
CA SER A 503 -0.53 15.85 47.60
C SER A 503 -0.08 17.19 48.17
N SER A 504 0.39 17.21 49.41
CA SER A 504 1.15 18.32 50.01
C SER A 504 2.58 18.40 49.45
N GLY A 505 2.74 18.21 48.14
CA GLY A 505 4.03 18.08 47.46
C GLY A 505 4.82 19.38 47.47
N THR A 506 6.13 19.25 47.66
CA THR A 506 7.12 20.33 47.51
C THR A 506 7.51 20.49 46.04
N VAL A 507 8.13 21.61 45.66
CA VAL A 507 8.64 21.84 44.28
C VAL A 507 9.56 20.70 43.80
N GLY A 508 10.36 20.12 44.70
CA GLY A 508 11.24 18.98 44.38
C GLY A 508 10.47 17.72 43.98
N ASP A 509 9.27 17.48 44.53
CA ASP A 509 8.45 16.33 44.19
C ASP A 509 7.86 16.44 42.77
N PHE A 510 7.65 17.67 42.28
CA PHE A 510 7.19 17.90 40.90
C PHE A 510 8.30 17.67 39.88
N GLU A 511 9.51 18.19 40.13
CA GLU A 511 10.67 17.99 39.26
C GLU A 511 11.04 16.49 39.14
N GLU A 512 11.03 15.77 40.26
CA GLU A 512 11.27 14.32 40.27
C GLU A 512 10.21 13.56 39.45
N MET A 513 8.94 13.95 39.55
CA MET A 513 7.88 13.32 38.77
C MET A 513 7.99 13.60 37.27
N ILE A 514 8.33 14.83 36.88
CA ILE A 514 8.60 15.19 35.48
C ILE A 514 9.72 14.29 34.92
N GLU A 515 10.78 14.06 35.69
CA GLU A 515 11.87 13.17 35.31
C GLU A 515 11.41 11.70 35.20
N HIS A 516 10.54 11.22 36.09
CA HIS A 516 9.96 9.89 35.96
C HIS A 516 9.14 9.74 34.67
N VAL A 517 8.33 10.74 34.31
CA VAL A 517 7.57 10.76 33.05
C VAL A 517 8.52 10.75 31.86
N ARG A 518 9.58 11.55 31.88
CA ARG A 518 10.61 11.59 30.82
C ARG A 518 11.26 10.22 30.61
N ARG A 519 11.68 9.57 31.70
CA ARG A 519 12.30 8.23 31.68
C ARG A 519 11.33 7.15 31.18
N ALA A 520 10.07 7.20 31.62
CA ALA A 520 9.02 6.29 31.17
C ALA A 520 8.73 6.45 29.66
N LEU A 521 8.65 7.68 29.18
CA LEU A 521 8.52 8.01 27.75
C LEU A 521 9.69 7.42 26.96
N TYR A 522 10.94 7.67 27.38
CA TYR A 522 12.12 7.16 26.69
C TYR A 522 12.15 5.62 26.62
N LEU A 523 11.82 4.95 27.73
CA LEU A 523 11.75 3.50 27.78
C LEU A 523 10.64 2.94 26.86
N GLY A 524 9.48 3.61 26.83
CA GLY A 524 8.40 3.30 25.89
C GLY A 524 8.83 3.40 24.42
N LYS A 525 9.59 4.44 24.07
CA LYS A 525 10.16 4.60 22.73
C LYS A 525 11.12 3.46 22.40
N ILE A 526 12.09 3.15 23.25
CA ILE A 526 13.03 2.04 22.97
C ILE A 526 12.27 0.72 22.79
N ALA A 527 11.28 0.44 23.62
CA ALA A 527 10.46 -0.77 23.51
C ALA A 527 9.63 -0.81 22.21
N SER A 528 9.04 0.32 21.78
CA SER A 528 8.28 0.38 20.53
C SER A 528 9.17 0.16 19.30
N TYR A 529 10.39 0.71 19.30
CA TYR A 529 11.38 0.46 18.24
C TYR A 529 11.82 -1.00 18.25
N SER A 530 12.07 -1.59 19.42
CA SER A 530 12.40 -3.01 19.52
C SER A 530 11.30 -3.90 18.93
N GLN A 531 10.03 -3.59 19.19
CA GLN A 531 8.90 -4.32 18.58
C GLN A 531 8.88 -4.12 17.06
N GLY A 532 9.04 -2.89 16.57
CA GLY A 532 9.10 -2.59 15.14
C GLY A 532 10.22 -3.34 14.41
N PHE A 533 11.43 -3.35 14.96
CA PHE A 533 12.56 -4.09 14.39
C PHE A 533 12.39 -5.61 14.47
N SER A 534 11.70 -6.13 15.50
CA SER A 534 11.36 -7.56 15.56
C SER A 534 10.38 -7.95 14.43
N ILE A 535 9.45 -7.05 14.06
CA ILE A 535 8.57 -7.26 12.91
C ILE A 535 9.35 -7.17 11.59
N ILE A 536 10.31 -6.23 11.48
CA ILE A 536 11.21 -6.15 10.32
C ILE A 536 11.96 -7.46 10.12
N ASP A 537 12.54 -7.99 11.19
CA ASP A 537 13.32 -9.23 11.19
C ASP A 537 12.47 -10.44 10.80
N ALA A 538 11.30 -10.61 11.42
CA ALA A 538 10.36 -11.68 11.08
C ALA A 538 9.87 -11.60 9.63
N GLY A 539 9.56 -10.39 9.13
CA GLY A 539 9.17 -10.18 7.74
C GLY A 539 10.32 -10.44 6.76
N SER A 540 11.54 -10.01 7.11
CA SER A 540 12.74 -10.29 6.32
C SER A 540 12.95 -11.80 6.15
N LEU A 541 12.78 -12.57 7.22
CA LEU A 541 12.88 -14.03 7.21
C LEU A 541 11.74 -14.69 6.40
N GLU A 542 10.49 -14.31 6.64
CA GLU A 542 9.31 -14.89 5.98
C GLU A 542 9.34 -14.66 4.46
N TYR A 543 9.73 -13.45 4.03
CA TYR A 543 9.69 -13.05 2.61
C TYR A 543 11.04 -13.16 1.90
N GLY A 544 12.11 -13.55 2.60
CA GLY A 544 13.44 -13.74 2.03
C GLY A 544 14.11 -12.47 1.51
N TRP A 545 13.98 -11.34 2.22
CA TRP A 545 14.44 -10.03 1.74
C TRP A 545 15.82 -9.59 2.23
N ASP A 546 16.41 -10.30 3.20
CA ASP A 546 17.74 -9.99 3.76
C ASP A 546 17.89 -8.51 4.18
N ILE A 547 16.87 -7.99 4.87
CA ILE A 547 16.82 -6.59 5.30
C ILE A 547 17.89 -6.33 6.36
N ASN A 548 18.80 -5.39 6.08
CA ASN A 548 19.80 -4.94 7.04
C ASN A 548 19.20 -3.95 8.06
N LYS A 549 19.02 -4.40 9.31
CA LYS A 549 18.44 -3.62 10.41
C LYS A 549 19.24 -2.34 10.73
N ALA A 550 20.57 -2.40 10.72
CA ALA A 550 21.41 -1.22 10.96
C ALA A 550 21.22 -0.17 9.84
N GLN A 551 21.21 -0.60 8.59
CA GLN A 551 20.99 0.29 7.45
C GLN A 551 19.59 0.93 7.46
N VAL A 552 18.55 0.20 7.89
CA VAL A 552 17.21 0.75 8.09
C VAL A 552 17.22 1.85 9.15
N ALA A 553 17.89 1.63 10.29
CA ALA A 553 18.01 2.64 11.35
C ALA A 553 18.73 3.91 10.84
N LEU A 554 19.85 3.74 10.12
CA LEU A 554 20.57 4.85 9.47
C LEU A 554 19.72 5.59 8.43
N ASN A 555 18.82 4.88 7.75
CA ASN A 555 17.94 5.49 6.76
C ASN A 555 16.87 6.39 7.40
N TRP A 556 16.55 6.18 8.68
CA TRP A 556 15.53 6.94 9.40
C TRP A 556 16.08 8.14 10.18
N ARG A 557 17.41 8.26 10.34
CA ARG A 557 18.02 9.28 11.22
C ARG A 557 17.81 10.73 10.79
N ALA A 558 17.49 10.98 9.51
CA ALA A 558 17.11 12.29 9.00
C ALA A 558 16.02 12.17 7.92
N GLY A 559 15.38 13.30 7.57
CA GLY A 559 14.36 13.39 6.52
C GLY A 559 12.99 12.78 6.85
N CYS A 560 12.93 11.73 7.68
CA CYS A 560 11.67 11.09 8.06
C CYS A 560 10.99 11.76 9.29
N ILE A 561 9.78 11.31 9.64
CA ILE A 561 9.03 11.86 10.79
C ILE A 561 9.60 11.36 12.12
N ILE A 562 10.01 10.09 12.21
CA ILE A 562 10.55 9.50 13.44
C ILE A 562 12.03 9.82 13.68
N ARG A 563 12.61 10.74 12.91
CA ARG A 563 14.04 11.10 13.01
C ARG A 563 14.39 11.57 14.43
N ALA A 564 15.46 11.00 14.97
CA ALA A 564 15.88 11.16 16.37
C ALA A 564 17.33 10.71 16.56
N GLU A 565 18.03 11.26 17.56
CA GLU A 565 19.36 10.78 17.95
C GLU A 565 19.36 9.30 18.38
N LEU A 566 18.22 8.81 18.89
CA LEU A 566 18.03 7.40 19.25
C LEU A 566 18.35 6.45 18.09
N LEU A 567 18.11 6.84 16.84
CA LEU A 567 18.31 5.97 15.68
C LEU A 567 19.78 5.63 15.41
N GLU A 568 20.71 6.54 15.74
CA GLU A 568 22.15 6.24 15.67
C GLU A 568 22.52 5.15 16.68
N LYS A 569 22.01 5.26 17.92
CA LYS A 569 22.22 4.24 18.97
C LYS A 569 21.65 2.86 18.56
N ILE A 570 20.51 2.85 17.85
CA ILE A 570 19.91 1.62 17.33
C ILE A 570 20.77 1.03 16.20
N SER A 571 21.23 1.86 15.28
CA SER A 571 22.16 1.45 14.22
C SER A 571 23.44 0.85 14.80
N ASP A 572 24.04 1.50 15.79
CA ASP A 572 25.25 1.03 16.46
C ASP A 572 25.04 -0.34 17.11
N ALA A 573 23.90 -0.55 17.78
CA ALA A 573 23.57 -1.83 18.40
C ALA A 573 23.52 -2.97 17.36
N PHE A 574 22.83 -2.75 16.24
CA PHE A 574 22.77 -3.76 15.16
C PHE A 574 24.08 -3.88 14.38
N SER A 575 24.91 -2.84 14.31
CA SER A 575 26.21 -2.90 13.66
C SER A 575 27.23 -3.71 14.47
N GLN A 576 27.16 -3.60 15.81
CA GLN A 576 28.00 -4.37 16.72
C GLN A 576 27.59 -5.85 16.78
N GLU A 577 26.27 -6.11 16.77
CA GLU A 577 25.70 -7.46 16.80
C GLU A 577 24.63 -7.60 15.70
N PRO A 578 25.01 -7.95 14.45
CA PRO A 578 24.06 -8.05 13.33
C PRO A 578 22.95 -9.09 13.55
N GLU A 579 23.28 -10.19 14.22
CA GLU A 579 22.37 -11.28 14.58
C GLU A 579 21.61 -11.01 15.90
N LEU A 580 21.54 -9.75 16.36
CA LEU A 580 20.79 -9.39 17.56
C LEU A 580 19.29 -9.63 17.34
N ASP A 581 18.76 -10.65 18.01
CA ASP A 581 17.34 -11.04 17.96
C ASP A 581 16.41 -9.96 18.52
N LEU A 582 16.83 -9.30 19.61
CA LEU A 582 16.02 -8.34 20.35
C LEU A 582 16.84 -7.10 20.70
N LEU A 583 16.43 -5.94 20.19
CA LEU A 583 17.10 -4.65 20.45
C LEU A 583 17.28 -4.36 21.95
N LEU A 584 16.26 -4.66 22.76
CA LEU A 584 16.29 -4.48 24.23
C LEU A 584 17.36 -5.33 24.93
N ALA A 585 17.86 -6.39 24.29
CA ALA A 585 18.92 -7.24 24.84
C ALA A 585 20.32 -6.66 24.61
N SER A 586 20.47 -5.61 23.81
CA SER A 586 21.78 -4.97 23.60
C SER A 586 22.32 -4.40 24.92
N PRO A 587 23.65 -4.40 25.15
CA PRO A 587 24.22 -3.88 26.38
C PRO A 587 23.81 -2.43 26.70
N LEU A 588 23.70 -1.59 25.67
CA LEU A 588 23.28 -0.19 25.81
C LEU A 588 21.85 -0.08 26.33
N PHE A 589 20.89 -0.73 25.67
CA PHE A 589 19.47 -0.59 26.03
C PHE A 589 19.12 -1.36 27.29
N ARG A 590 19.83 -2.45 27.60
CA ARG A 590 19.73 -3.12 28.90
C ARG A 590 20.08 -2.19 30.05
N GLY A 591 21.15 -1.39 29.92
CA GLY A 591 21.51 -0.39 30.92
C GLY A 591 20.41 0.65 31.14
N VAL A 592 19.75 1.11 30.06
CA VAL A 592 18.62 2.04 30.16
C VAL A 592 17.43 1.39 30.88
N ILE A 593 17.10 0.13 30.56
CA ILE A 593 16.02 -0.60 31.24
C ILE A 593 16.30 -0.71 32.74
N ASP A 594 17.52 -1.10 33.11
CA ASP A 594 17.92 -1.28 34.52
C ASP A 594 17.79 0.03 35.30
N GLU A 595 18.05 1.19 34.68
CA GLU A 595 17.92 2.49 35.33
C GLU A 595 16.48 3.03 35.34
N TYR A 596 15.71 2.83 34.25
CA TYR A 596 14.44 3.56 34.03
C TYR A 596 13.18 2.74 34.31
N LEU A 597 13.28 1.42 34.48
CA LEU A 597 12.10 0.57 34.72
C LEU A 597 11.35 0.95 36.01
N SER A 598 12.05 1.44 37.03
CA SER A 598 11.43 1.94 38.26
C SER A 598 10.55 3.17 37.98
N SER A 599 11.03 4.12 37.18
CA SER A 599 10.26 5.29 36.73
C SER A 599 9.00 4.90 35.97
N LEU A 600 9.09 3.91 35.06
CA LEU A 600 7.92 3.41 34.35
C LEU A 600 6.87 2.86 35.33
N ARG A 601 7.28 2.09 36.35
CA ARG A 601 6.35 1.60 37.38
C ARG A 601 5.67 2.74 38.13
N ILE A 602 6.44 3.71 38.61
CA ILE A 602 5.94 4.89 39.34
C ILE A 602 4.90 5.64 38.49
N VAL A 603 5.22 5.91 37.22
CA VAL A 603 4.33 6.62 36.31
C VAL A 603 3.06 5.82 36.03
N THR A 604 3.17 4.51 35.80
CA THR A 604 1.98 3.68 35.57
C THR A 604 1.08 3.57 36.81
N GLU A 605 1.64 3.47 38.02
CA GLU A 605 0.88 3.47 39.26
C GLU A 605 0.17 4.81 39.47
N LEU A 606 0.86 5.92 39.19
CA LEU A 606 0.28 7.26 39.23
C LEU A 606 -0.86 7.40 38.23
N ALA A 607 -0.65 6.99 36.98
CA ALA A 607 -1.65 7.06 35.92
C ALA A 607 -2.94 6.31 36.31
N VAL A 608 -2.79 5.09 36.85
CA VAL A 608 -3.91 4.29 37.35
C VAL A 608 -4.61 4.99 38.51
N SER A 609 -3.83 5.48 39.49
CA SER A 609 -4.38 6.10 40.71
C SER A 609 -5.10 7.41 40.41
N ALA A 610 -4.61 8.19 39.45
CA ALA A 610 -5.19 9.46 39.01
C ALA A 610 -6.28 9.28 37.93
N GLY A 611 -6.53 8.06 37.45
CA GLY A 611 -7.47 7.81 36.37
C GLY A 611 -7.07 8.41 35.02
N VAL A 612 -5.77 8.65 34.81
CA VAL A 612 -5.23 9.15 33.53
C VAL A 612 -4.99 7.96 32.60
N PRO A 613 -5.61 7.91 31.41
CA PRO A 613 -5.38 6.84 30.45
C PRO A 613 -3.95 6.90 29.90
N ALA A 614 -3.20 5.79 30.03
CA ALA A 614 -1.85 5.65 29.50
C ALA A 614 -1.62 4.26 28.85
N PRO A 615 -2.45 3.86 27.85
CA PRO A 615 -2.44 2.50 27.31
C PRO A 615 -1.09 2.07 26.72
N ALA A 616 -0.36 2.94 26.03
CA ALA A 616 0.94 2.61 25.47
C ALA A 616 2.01 2.42 26.55
N LEU A 617 1.99 3.22 27.63
CA LEU A 617 2.87 3.03 28.79
C LEU A 617 2.51 1.75 29.56
N TYR A 618 1.23 1.42 29.73
CA TYR A 618 0.80 0.15 30.32
C TYR A 618 1.26 -1.05 29.47
N ALA A 619 1.09 -0.96 28.15
CA ALA A 619 1.56 -1.98 27.22
C ALA A 619 3.09 -2.13 27.24
N THR A 620 3.82 -1.03 27.41
CA THR A 620 5.28 -1.03 27.58
C THR A 620 5.66 -1.82 28.84
N LEU A 621 5.06 -1.51 29.99
CA LEU A 621 5.37 -2.21 31.25
C LEU A 621 5.04 -3.70 31.16
N SER A 622 3.85 -4.03 30.64
CA SER A 622 3.40 -5.41 30.46
C SER A 622 4.32 -6.19 29.52
N TYR A 623 4.77 -5.57 28.43
CA TYR A 623 5.69 -6.18 27.47
C TYR A 623 7.05 -6.50 28.11
N LEU A 624 7.67 -5.53 28.79
CA LEU A 624 8.95 -5.74 29.46
C LEU A 624 8.87 -6.79 30.57
N ASP A 625 7.79 -6.78 31.35
CA ASP A 625 7.55 -7.76 32.41
C ASP A 625 7.30 -9.17 31.84
N SER A 626 6.64 -9.27 30.69
CA SER A 626 6.42 -10.53 30.00
C SER A 626 7.72 -11.10 29.43
N LEU A 627 8.56 -10.27 28.81
CA LEU A 627 9.84 -10.71 28.23
C LEU A 627 10.81 -11.26 29.26
N ARG A 628 10.90 -10.64 30.45
CA ARG A 628 11.82 -11.06 31.52
C ARG A 628 11.30 -12.20 32.39
N SER A 629 10.07 -12.66 32.16
CA SER A 629 9.46 -13.72 32.97
C SER A 629 9.92 -15.10 32.49
N ASP A 630 10.59 -15.87 33.35
CA ASP A 630 11.00 -17.25 33.05
C ASP A 630 9.83 -18.14 32.61
N ARG A 631 8.62 -17.86 33.12
CA ARG A 631 7.41 -18.61 32.80
C ARG A 631 6.18 -17.72 32.84
N LEU A 632 5.46 -17.67 31.72
CA LEU A 632 4.17 -16.99 31.61
C LEU A 632 3.00 -17.89 32.08
N PRO A 633 1.86 -17.29 32.46
CA PRO A 633 0.65 -18.04 32.85
C PRO A 633 -0.03 -18.79 31.68
N THR A 634 0.55 -18.76 30.47
CA THR A 634 0.03 -19.44 29.27
C THR A 634 0.00 -20.96 29.40
N ALA A 635 0.71 -21.55 30.37
CA ALA A 635 0.55 -22.96 30.73
C ALA A 635 -0.90 -23.31 31.13
N LEU A 636 -1.61 -22.39 31.80
CA LEU A 636 -3.03 -22.59 32.11
C LEU A 636 -3.91 -22.52 30.86
N ILE A 637 -3.58 -21.65 29.90
CA ILE A 637 -4.28 -21.59 28.60
C ILE A 637 -4.11 -22.91 27.85
N GLN A 638 -2.89 -23.48 27.84
CA GLN A 638 -2.63 -24.80 27.25
C GLN A 638 -3.45 -25.90 27.92
N ALA A 639 -3.54 -25.92 29.26
CA ALA A 639 -4.37 -26.86 30.00
C ALA A 639 -5.86 -26.70 29.67
N GLN A 640 -6.37 -25.46 29.61
CA GLN A 640 -7.76 -25.19 29.22
C GLN A 640 -8.06 -25.72 27.81
N ARG A 641 -7.18 -25.44 26.84
CA ARG A 641 -7.30 -25.92 25.45
C ARG A 641 -7.32 -27.45 25.36
N ASP A 642 -6.48 -28.12 26.14
CA ASP A 642 -6.51 -29.57 26.20
C ASP A 642 -7.80 -30.10 26.83
N CYS A 643 -8.29 -29.45 27.89
CA CYS A 643 -9.52 -29.83 28.58
C CYS A 643 -10.78 -29.75 27.71
N PHE A 644 -11.01 -28.64 27.00
CA PHE A 644 -12.23 -28.49 26.20
C PHE A 644 -12.13 -29.06 24.78
N GLY A 645 -10.91 -29.27 24.26
CA GLY A 645 -10.69 -29.54 22.83
C GLY A 645 -9.67 -30.62 22.51
N SER A 646 -9.11 -31.31 23.50
CA SER A 646 -8.06 -32.34 23.32
C SER A 646 -6.91 -31.84 22.43
N HIS A 647 -6.56 -30.55 22.54
CA HIS A 647 -5.54 -29.91 21.71
C HIS A 647 -4.11 -30.36 22.06
N GLY A 648 -3.93 -31.07 23.16
CA GLY A 648 -2.63 -31.48 23.68
C GLY A 648 -1.77 -30.31 24.17
N PHE A 649 -0.68 -30.64 24.84
CA PHE A 649 0.31 -29.69 25.34
C PHE A 649 1.71 -30.30 25.42
N LYS A 650 2.73 -29.44 25.44
CA LYS A 650 4.13 -29.84 25.72
C LYS A 650 4.41 -29.73 27.22
N ARG A 651 5.38 -30.51 27.70
CA ARG A 651 5.84 -30.47 29.10
C ARG A 651 7.26 -29.91 29.20
N VAL A 652 7.58 -29.33 30.36
CA VAL A 652 8.92 -28.79 30.64
C VAL A 652 9.90 -29.86 31.12
N ASP A 653 9.39 -31.00 31.59
CA ASP A 653 10.17 -32.10 32.16
C ASP A 653 10.36 -33.28 31.19
N LYS A 654 9.65 -33.29 30.05
CA LYS A 654 9.64 -34.40 29.09
C LYS A 654 9.36 -33.91 27.68
N ASP A 655 10.11 -34.45 26.72
CA ASP A 655 9.85 -34.25 25.30
C ASP A 655 8.60 -35.02 24.84
N GLY A 656 7.81 -34.39 23.98
CA GLY A 656 6.60 -34.98 23.40
C GLY A 656 5.39 -34.05 23.44
N VAL A 657 4.28 -34.55 22.88
CA VAL A 657 2.95 -33.93 22.98
C VAL A 657 2.10 -34.84 23.86
N PHE A 658 1.50 -34.25 24.89
CA PHE A 658 0.72 -34.93 25.91
C PHE A 658 -0.73 -34.49 25.85
N HIS A 659 -1.64 -35.35 26.29
CA HIS A 659 -3.06 -35.09 26.47
C HIS A 659 -3.47 -35.69 27.81
N GLU A 660 -4.35 -35.02 28.55
CA GLU A 660 -4.88 -35.51 29.82
C GLU A 660 -6.40 -35.70 29.74
N GLU A 661 -6.90 -36.75 30.42
CA GLU A 661 -8.33 -36.93 30.68
C GLU A 661 -8.70 -36.16 31.96
N TRP A 662 -9.13 -34.91 31.79
CA TRP A 662 -9.34 -33.91 32.87
C TRP A 662 -10.48 -34.22 33.85
#